data_AF-A0A6I7LY57-F1
#
_entry.id   AF-A0A6I7LY57-F1
#
_cell.length_a   1.000
_cell.length_b   1.000
_cell.length_c   1.000
_cell.angle_alpha   90.00
_cell.angle_beta   90.00
_cell.angle_gamma   90.00
#
_symmetry.space_group_name_H-M   'P 1'
#
loop_
_entity.id
_entity.type
_entity.pdbx_description
1 polymer ?
#
loop_
_entity_poly.entity_id
_entity_poly.type
_entity_poly.pdbx_seq_one_letter_code
_entity_poly.pdbx_strand_id
1 'polypeptide(L)'
;MNKRWIRTGFLTVCLAAMILALGPAPGAEAQVKKGKRFSTKGDCVDCHPLDKFTGHDKHQPFEKKECLSCHKPHGIVGMLRLVKEDAALCYTCHDSTALGMTRSNIHQPAAKGKCTACHSPHAGEGKAILVSSSPELCYTCHKRAEFEQTHLHKPMEKGCFSCHEVHGSDHKYLLKTDEQELCRDCHDAKSPAFAKAHANYPMPESSCLTCHTAHSSNQTGLLTNSVHQPMLDGGCESCHNAPGSEKPFATIEEGSKLCLTCHDGENMTGDDLHPPVAEGDCLSCHNPHGSRQKALLTQAPEELCLTCHDDISKQLVMASRHKPAGEDCTLCHSAHGKVKNKLLVKDERDLCLGCHDKEKEMLTLPDTHPPFADGPCLTCHVPHGSAFDHLTKTNRSDLCGECHDDAQKWLAMKDVHLPLKAGKCNDCHQPHASAQKALLKEERNALCLTCHSSLTEATADMDLHPPFSEHSCDACHVPHASDFAGLLTGSQGEVCGTCHDGIPGVSTKMVSMHKPAAEGNCTSCHQPHMSKIKGLLLDKADQLCLSCHDDLKKLIASPTANVHPPVQDGDCLGCHKPHSSMIVSLLTDSIPQQCLTCHDGDDQAFKDKHLQLSGSQIDCRKCHNPHVSVVAGLIKSQEHEPFKEGMCDACHETPAPKESKP
;
A
#
# COMPACT_ATOMS: atom_id res chain seq x y z
N MET A 1 -5.92 -62.27 -22.79
CA MET A 1 -6.99 -63.31 -22.88
C MET A 1 -8.08 -63.00 -21.88
N ASN A 2 -9.32 -62.82 -22.38
CA ASN A 2 -10.62 -63.17 -21.81
C ASN A 2 -11.07 -62.79 -20.36
N LYS A 3 -12.25 -62.11 -20.35
CA LYS A 3 -13.47 -62.34 -19.54
C LYS A 3 -13.62 -61.74 -18.12
N ARG A 4 -14.35 -60.61 -18.03
CA ARG A 4 -15.76 -60.43 -17.58
C ARG A 4 -16.23 -61.07 -16.23
N TRP A 5 -16.68 -60.23 -15.27
CA TRP A 5 -17.98 -60.22 -14.50
C TRP A 5 -17.92 -59.78 -12.99
N ILE A 6 -18.53 -58.61 -12.71
CA ILE A 6 -19.53 -58.21 -11.67
C ILE A 6 -19.43 -58.70 -10.19
N ARG A 7 -19.43 -57.74 -9.22
CA ARG A 7 -20.48 -57.53 -8.17
C ARG A 7 -20.27 -56.30 -7.26
N THR A 8 -21.20 -55.34 -7.40
CA THR A 8 -21.92 -54.50 -6.41
C THR A 8 -21.43 -54.33 -4.96
N GLY A 9 -21.43 -53.07 -4.47
CA GLY A 9 -21.69 -52.76 -3.04
C GLY A 9 -21.20 -51.39 -2.53
N PHE A 10 -22.12 -50.42 -2.43
CA PHE A 10 -22.21 -49.28 -1.47
C PHE A 10 -20.95 -48.51 -1.03
N LEU A 11 -20.89 -47.21 -1.34
CA LEU A 11 -21.05 -46.17 -0.31
C LEU A 11 -21.38 -44.80 -0.94
N THR A 12 -22.51 -44.26 -0.51
CA THR A 12 -22.99 -42.90 -0.68
C THR A 12 -22.18 -41.91 0.18
N VAL A 13 -21.87 -40.73 -0.38
CA VAL A 13 -22.12 -39.36 0.16
C VAL A 13 -21.05 -38.38 -0.35
N CYS A 14 -21.51 -37.55 -1.29
CA CYS A 14 -21.28 -36.11 -1.48
C CYS A 14 -19.85 -35.53 -1.56
N LEU A 15 -19.42 -35.39 -2.81
CA LEU A 15 -18.52 -34.33 -3.30
C LEU A 15 -19.34 -33.05 -3.52
N ALA A 16 -18.97 -31.92 -2.91
CA ALA A 16 -19.30 -30.58 -3.44
C ALA A 16 -18.49 -29.46 -2.77
N ALA A 17 -17.70 -28.78 -3.62
CA ALA A 17 -17.51 -27.33 -3.68
C ALA A 17 -16.95 -26.57 -2.46
N MET A 18 -15.65 -26.27 -2.53
CA MET A 18 -15.10 -25.02 -2.00
C MET A 18 -15.59 -23.85 -2.87
N ILE A 19 -16.48 -23.02 -2.33
CA ILE A 19 -16.67 -21.63 -2.73
C ILE A 19 -16.64 -20.79 -1.45
N LEU A 20 -15.77 -19.77 -1.45
CA LEU A 20 -15.66 -18.74 -0.43
C LEU A 20 -16.99 -18.01 -0.24
N ALA A 21 -17.39 -17.83 1.02
CA ALA A 21 -18.30 -16.76 1.45
C ALA A 21 -17.73 -16.08 2.69
N LEU A 22 -17.14 -14.90 2.48
CA LEU A 22 -16.89 -13.90 3.52
C LEU A 22 -18.24 -13.26 3.89
N GLY A 23 -18.80 -13.65 5.04
CA GLY A 23 -19.89 -12.95 5.72
C GLY A 23 -19.37 -12.07 6.86
N PRO A 24 -20.17 -11.10 7.35
CA PRO A 24 -19.72 -10.05 8.26
C PRO A 24 -19.35 -10.60 9.63
N ALA A 25 -18.32 -9.99 10.23
CA ALA A 25 -17.81 -10.34 11.55
C ALA A 25 -18.92 -10.30 12.61
N PRO A 26 -19.15 -11.38 13.38
CA PRO A 26 -19.85 -11.26 14.64
C PRO A 26 -18.95 -10.47 15.59
N GLY A 27 -19.50 -9.39 16.14
CA GLY A 27 -18.87 -8.64 17.21
C GLY A 27 -18.40 -9.60 18.29
N ALA A 28 -17.10 -9.56 18.58
CA ALA A 28 -16.51 -10.32 19.65
C ALA A 28 -17.03 -9.79 20.99
N GLU A 29 -18.17 -10.30 21.45
CA GLU A 29 -18.45 -10.36 22.87
C GLU A 29 -17.42 -11.31 23.49
N ALA A 30 -16.32 -10.73 23.99
CA ALA A 30 -15.39 -11.42 24.84
C ALA A 30 -16.16 -11.91 26.08
N GLN A 31 -16.53 -13.20 26.09
CA GLN A 31 -16.95 -13.87 27.31
C GLN A 31 -15.76 -13.98 28.26
N VAL A 32 -15.54 -12.92 29.04
CA VAL A 32 -14.63 -12.93 30.18
C VAL A 32 -15.21 -13.88 31.23
N LYS A 33 -14.69 -15.11 31.32
CA LYS A 33 -14.84 -15.91 32.53
C LYS A 33 -14.27 -15.09 33.69
N LYS A 34 -15.12 -14.69 34.64
CA LYS A 34 -14.71 -14.00 35.88
C LYS A 34 -13.72 -14.89 36.65
N GLY A 35 -12.42 -14.68 36.44
CA GLY A 35 -11.38 -15.14 37.34
C GLY A 35 -11.50 -14.42 38.68
N LYS A 36 -11.21 -15.12 39.79
CA LYS A 36 -11.18 -14.54 41.14
C LYS A 36 -10.34 -13.26 41.11
N ARG A 37 -10.92 -12.12 41.53
CA ARG A 37 -10.16 -10.87 41.74
C ARG A 37 -9.02 -11.16 42.72
N PHE A 38 -7.87 -10.52 42.51
CA PHE A 38 -6.79 -10.48 43.50
C PHE A 38 -7.40 -10.02 44.83
N SER A 39 -7.68 -10.96 45.72
CA SER A 39 -7.78 -10.62 47.13
C SER A 39 -6.37 -10.17 47.52
N THR A 40 -6.24 -9.21 48.41
CA THR A 40 -4.98 -8.63 48.87
C THR A 40 -4.00 -9.64 49.53
N LYS A 41 -4.22 -10.95 49.36
CA LYS A 41 -3.47 -12.08 49.93
C LYS A 41 -3.21 -13.27 48.98
N GLY A 42 -3.56 -13.20 47.68
CA GLY A 42 -3.30 -14.31 46.73
C GLY A 42 -1.85 -14.30 46.21
N ASP A 43 -1.24 -15.48 46.04
CA ASP A 43 0.11 -15.64 45.47
C ASP A 43 0.04 -15.79 43.94
N CYS A 44 1.08 -15.39 43.22
CA CYS A 44 1.15 -15.46 41.75
C CYS A 44 0.90 -16.89 41.24
N VAL A 45 1.37 -17.89 41.99
CA VAL A 45 1.28 -19.31 41.63
C VAL A 45 -0.13 -19.91 41.73
N ASP A 46 -1.04 -19.22 42.41
CA ASP A 46 -2.46 -19.64 42.50
C ASP A 46 -3.16 -19.55 41.14
N CYS A 47 -2.70 -18.62 40.29
CA CYS A 47 -3.20 -18.42 38.93
C CYS A 47 -2.20 -18.82 37.84
N HIS A 48 -0.91 -18.94 38.15
CA HIS A 48 0.16 -19.36 37.24
C HIS A 48 0.79 -20.69 37.69
N PRO A 49 0.24 -21.83 37.27
CA PRO A 49 0.78 -23.14 37.57
C PRO A 49 2.24 -23.28 37.09
N LEU A 50 3.14 -23.62 38.02
CA LEU A 50 4.59 -23.68 37.77
C LEU A 50 5.03 -24.96 37.02
N ASP A 51 4.15 -25.95 36.89
CA ASP A 51 4.36 -27.19 36.15
C ASP A 51 4.61 -26.98 34.65
N LYS A 52 4.20 -25.81 34.13
CA LYS A 52 4.45 -25.40 32.74
C LYS A 52 5.87 -24.94 32.47
N PHE A 53 6.67 -24.65 33.50
CA PHE A 53 8.07 -24.25 33.36
C PHE A 53 8.96 -25.46 33.62
N THR A 54 9.16 -26.25 32.58
CA THR A 54 9.96 -27.47 32.59
C THR A 54 11.42 -27.15 32.26
N GLY A 55 12.34 -27.68 33.04
CA GLY A 55 13.78 -27.48 32.86
C GLY A 55 14.55 -28.02 34.07
N HIS A 56 15.73 -28.58 33.83
CA HIS A 56 16.58 -29.15 34.88
C HIS A 56 17.18 -28.05 35.76
N ASP A 57 17.63 -26.96 35.14
CA ASP A 57 18.25 -25.84 35.82
C ASP A 57 17.23 -24.72 36.01
N LYS A 58 16.96 -24.38 37.27
CA LYS A 58 16.02 -23.31 37.64
C LYS A 58 16.76 -22.03 37.96
N HIS A 59 16.24 -20.92 37.46
CA HIS A 59 16.75 -19.60 37.79
C HIS A 59 16.39 -19.26 39.25
N GLN A 60 17.37 -18.79 40.02
CA GLN A 60 17.23 -18.62 41.48
C GLN A 60 16.00 -17.78 41.93
N PRO A 61 15.70 -16.62 41.34
CA PRO A 61 14.49 -15.86 41.71
C PRO A 61 13.19 -16.62 41.42
N PHE A 62 13.16 -17.42 40.35
CA PHE A 62 12.01 -18.26 40.02
C PHE A 62 11.87 -19.44 40.98
N GLU A 63 12.98 -20.11 41.32
CA GLU A 63 12.99 -21.20 42.30
C GLU A 63 12.51 -20.75 43.68
N LYS A 64 12.87 -19.53 44.08
CA LYS A 64 12.46 -18.89 45.34
C LYS A 64 11.07 -18.24 45.29
N LYS A 65 10.38 -18.29 44.13
CA LYS A 65 9.07 -17.66 43.89
C LYS A 65 9.06 -16.14 44.11
N GLU A 66 10.17 -15.47 43.84
CA GLU A 66 10.30 -14.01 43.93
C GLU A 66 9.71 -13.32 42.68
N CYS A 67 8.49 -13.67 42.28
CA CYS A 67 7.92 -13.29 40.97
C CYS A 67 7.90 -11.78 40.73
N LEU A 68 7.74 -10.97 41.79
CA LEU A 68 7.66 -9.51 41.72
C LEU A 68 9.00 -8.80 41.49
N SER A 69 10.14 -9.52 41.55
CA SER A 69 11.44 -8.96 41.16
C SER A 69 11.53 -8.73 39.66
N CYS A 70 10.79 -9.52 38.89
CA CYS A 70 10.81 -9.51 37.43
C CYS A 70 9.47 -9.10 36.82
N HIS A 71 8.35 -9.49 37.43
CA HIS A 71 7.01 -9.23 36.91
C HIS A 71 6.29 -8.11 37.68
N LYS A 72 5.53 -7.30 36.94
CA LYS A 72 4.52 -6.42 37.54
C LYS A 72 3.20 -7.16 37.64
N PRO A 73 2.41 -6.96 38.72
CA PRO A 73 1.06 -7.49 38.79
C PRO A 73 0.22 -7.10 37.58
N HIS A 74 -0.55 -8.06 37.07
CA HIS A 74 -1.54 -7.85 36.02
C HIS A 74 -2.92 -8.28 36.54
N GLY A 75 -3.97 -7.65 35.99
CA GLY A 75 -5.35 -7.95 36.38
C GLY A 75 -5.88 -9.22 35.72
N ILE A 76 -7.18 -9.20 35.39
CA ILE A 76 -7.90 -10.31 34.77
C ILE A 76 -7.41 -10.60 33.34
N VAL A 77 -6.90 -9.57 32.65
CA VAL A 77 -6.30 -9.71 31.32
C VAL A 77 -4.84 -10.10 31.48
N GLY A 78 -4.53 -11.35 31.13
CA GLY A 78 -3.17 -11.87 31.16
C GLY A 78 -2.31 -11.17 30.12
N MET A 79 -1.42 -10.29 30.58
CA MET A 79 -0.39 -9.67 29.74
C MET A 79 0.94 -9.74 30.47
N LEU A 80 2.01 -10.07 29.74
CA LEU A 80 3.36 -10.04 30.28
C LEU A 80 3.72 -8.58 30.61
N ARG A 81 4.02 -8.32 31.88
CA ARG A 81 4.50 -7.01 32.34
C ARG A 81 5.76 -7.22 33.15
N LEU A 82 6.84 -6.58 32.74
CA LEU A 82 8.12 -6.67 33.42
C LEU A 82 8.41 -5.41 34.25
N VAL A 83 9.26 -5.56 35.27
CA VAL A 83 9.73 -4.45 36.10
C VAL A 83 10.57 -3.48 35.26
N LYS A 84 11.42 -4.04 34.41
CA LYS A 84 12.20 -3.39 33.34
C LYS A 84 12.11 -4.24 32.08
N GLU A 85 12.38 -3.65 30.92
CA GLU A 85 12.34 -4.35 29.64
C GLU A 85 13.72 -4.96 29.29
N ASP A 86 13.70 -6.06 28.54
CA ASP A 86 14.87 -6.72 27.93
C ASP A 86 16.06 -6.91 28.90
N ALA A 87 17.30 -6.72 28.42
CA ALA A 87 18.52 -6.92 29.20
C ALA A 87 18.62 -6.01 30.43
N ALA A 88 17.95 -4.85 30.44
CA ALA A 88 17.95 -3.96 31.59
C ALA A 88 17.31 -4.60 32.84
N LEU A 89 16.43 -5.59 32.66
CA LEU A 89 15.92 -6.40 33.75
C LEU A 89 16.98 -7.35 34.30
N CYS A 90 17.69 -8.05 33.41
CA CYS A 90 18.73 -9.00 33.78
C CYS A 90 19.88 -8.29 34.54
N TYR A 91 20.25 -7.08 34.10
CA TYR A 91 21.31 -6.29 34.73
C TYR A 91 20.94 -5.70 36.10
N THR A 92 19.72 -5.93 36.60
CA THR A 92 19.40 -5.58 37.99
C THR A 92 20.12 -6.48 38.99
N CYS A 93 20.42 -7.71 38.59
CA CYS A 93 21.08 -8.72 39.41
C CYS A 93 22.39 -9.23 38.80
N HIS A 94 22.53 -9.22 37.47
CA HIS A 94 23.74 -9.68 36.79
C HIS A 94 24.63 -8.51 36.38
N ASP A 95 25.88 -8.52 36.84
CA ASP A 95 26.85 -7.52 36.44
C ASP A 95 27.23 -7.67 34.95
N SER A 96 27.00 -6.62 34.16
CA SER A 96 27.24 -6.66 32.71
C SER A 96 28.72 -6.80 32.35
N THR A 97 29.63 -6.29 33.18
CA THR A 97 31.08 -6.41 33.01
C THR A 97 31.52 -7.86 33.21
N ALA A 98 31.04 -8.52 34.27
CA ALA A 98 31.30 -9.93 34.56
C ALA A 98 30.75 -10.87 33.48
N LEU A 99 29.67 -10.47 32.81
CA LEU A 99 29.12 -11.19 31.66
C LEU A 99 29.90 -10.96 30.36
N GLY A 100 30.95 -10.13 30.36
CA GLY A 100 31.75 -9.83 29.17
C GLY A 100 31.11 -8.83 28.21
N MET A 101 30.05 -8.13 28.62
CA MET A 101 29.30 -7.17 27.79
C MET A 101 30.04 -5.84 27.58
N THR A 102 31.19 -5.67 28.22
CA THR A 102 32.06 -4.48 28.08
C THR A 102 33.32 -4.77 27.28
N ARG A 103 33.50 -6.01 26.81
CA ARG A 103 34.68 -6.43 26.04
C ARG A 103 34.60 -5.94 24.59
N SER A 104 35.74 -5.96 23.91
CA SER A 104 35.89 -5.36 22.58
C SER A 104 35.01 -6.01 21.51
N ASN A 105 34.77 -7.32 21.60
CA ASN A 105 33.92 -8.06 20.68
C ASN A 105 32.77 -8.69 21.45
N ILE A 106 31.54 -8.29 21.15
CA ILE A 106 30.33 -8.78 21.81
C ILE A 106 29.51 -9.58 20.81
N HIS A 107 29.00 -10.73 21.25
CA HIS A 107 28.12 -11.55 20.44
C HIS A 107 26.83 -10.81 20.12
N GLN A 108 26.49 -10.69 18.84
CA GLN A 108 25.39 -9.83 18.36
C GLN A 108 24.04 -10.01 19.06
N PRO A 109 23.55 -11.23 19.34
CA PRO A 109 22.31 -11.42 20.11
C PRO A 109 22.39 -10.82 21.53
N ALA A 110 23.54 -10.96 22.18
CA ALA A 110 23.79 -10.40 23.50
C ALA A 110 23.93 -8.87 23.44
N ALA A 111 24.63 -8.33 22.44
CA ALA A 111 24.77 -6.88 22.22
C ALA A 111 23.42 -6.19 22.02
N LYS A 112 22.46 -6.89 21.39
CA LYS A 112 21.08 -6.42 21.20
C LYS A 112 20.18 -6.62 22.44
N GLY A 113 20.74 -7.09 23.55
CA GLY A 113 20.03 -7.30 24.81
C GLY A 113 19.05 -8.47 24.79
N LYS A 114 19.17 -9.41 23.84
CA LYS A 114 18.25 -10.55 23.69
C LYS A 114 18.66 -11.76 24.53
N CYS A 115 18.83 -11.57 25.84
CA CYS A 115 19.28 -12.63 26.75
C CYS A 115 18.37 -13.86 26.72
N THR A 116 17.06 -13.66 26.54
CA THR A 116 16.05 -14.72 26.53
C THR A 116 16.01 -15.56 25.26
N ALA A 117 16.78 -15.20 24.23
CA ALA A 117 16.97 -16.04 23.06
C ALA A 117 17.77 -17.31 23.40
N CYS A 118 18.65 -17.22 24.40
CA CYS A 118 19.53 -18.31 24.81
C CYS A 118 19.24 -18.80 26.24
N HIS A 119 18.79 -17.91 27.13
CA HIS A 119 18.48 -18.25 28.52
C HIS A 119 16.98 -18.26 28.79
N SER A 120 16.51 -19.25 29.53
CA SER A 120 15.16 -19.27 30.08
C SER A 120 15.13 -18.49 31.40
N PRO A 121 14.35 -17.41 31.54
CA PRO A 121 14.31 -16.62 32.76
C PRO A 121 13.69 -17.36 33.97
N HIS A 122 13.11 -18.55 33.74
CA HIS A 122 12.49 -19.39 34.76
C HIS A 122 13.24 -20.70 34.98
N ALA A 123 13.20 -21.59 33.98
CA ALA A 123 13.85 -22.90 34.02
C ALA A 123 14.31 -23.30 32.61
N GLY A 124 15.58 -23.63 32.47
CA GLY A 124 16.20 -24.04 31.20
C GLY A 124 16.48 -25.54 31.17
N GLU A 125 16.54 -26.10 29.97
CA GLU A 125 16.93 -27.50 29.76
C GLU A 125 18.44 -27.71 29.90
N GLY A 126 19.22 -26.71 29.48
CA GLY A 126 20.68 -26.73 29.52
C GLY A 126 21.25 -26.10 30.79
N LYS A 127 22.54 -26.37 31.02
CA LYS A 127 23.30 -25.77 32.13
C LYS A 127 23.21 -24.24 32.11
N ALA A 128 23.18 -23.62 33.28
CA ALA A 128 23.07 -22.15 33.40
C ALA A 128 21.81 -21.63 32.69
N ILE A 129 20.69 -22.31 32.94
CA ILE A 129 19.33 -21.96 32.47
C ILE A 129 19.24 -21.76 30.96
N LEU A 130 20.08 -22.42 30.17
CA LEU A 130 20.00 -22.34 28.72
C LEU A 130 18.71 -23.01 28.20
N VAL A 131 18.09 -22.42 27.18
CA VAL A 131 16.85 -22.97 26.59
C VAL A 131 17.08 -24.35 25.97
N SER A 132 18.30 -24.62 25.49
CA SER A 132 18.77 -25.93 25.04
C SER A 132 20.29 -26.05 25.28
N SER A 133 20.85 -27.25 25.18
CA SER A 133 22.29 -27.48 25.36
C SER A 133 23.09 -27.21 24.08
N SER A 134 24.36 -26.82 24.21
CA SER A 134 25.30 -26.78 23.07
C SER A 134 25.58 -28.21 22.57
N PRO A 135 25.67 -28.44 21.24
CA PRO A 135 25.69 -27.44 20.16
C PRO A 135 24.30 -27.02 19.64
N GLU A 136 23.23 -27.73 19.99
CA GLU A 136 21.88 -27.49 19.43
C GLU A 136 21.38 -26.06 19.65
N LEU A 137 21.72 -25.44 20.79
CA LEU A 137 21.45 -24.02 21.04
C LEU A 137 22.08 -23.10 19.98
N CYS A 138 23.33 -23.37 19.60
CA CYS A 138 24.03 -22.55 18.62
C CYS A 138 23.37 -22.69 17.24
N TYR A 139 22.86 -23.87 16.92
CA TYR A 139 22.24 -24.16 15.63
C TYR A 139 20.85 -23.56 15.43
N THR A 140 20.26 -22.95 16.47
CA THR A 140 19.04 -22.14 16.28
C THR A 140 19.30 -20.87 15.46
N CYS A 141 20.57 -20.45 15.35
CA CYS A 141 20.98 -19.29 14.57
C CYS A 141 22.10 -19.61 13.57
N HIS A 142 22.99 -20.54 13.89
CA HIS A 142 24.08 -20.96 13.01
C HIS A 142 23.68 -22.20 12.19
N LYS A 143 24.05 -22.25 10.91
CA LYS A 143 23.68 -23.37 10.05
C LYS A 143 24.53 -24.59 10.38
N ARG A 144 23.91 -25.62 10.97
CA ARG A 144 24.57 -26.90 11.32
C ARG A 144 25.47 -27.47 10.22
N ALA A 145 25.03 -27.41 8.97
CA ALA A 145 25.77 -27.92 7.81
C ALA A 145 27.15 -27.25 7.57
N GLU A 146 27.38 -26.05 8.11
CA GLU A 146 28.67 -25.34 8.01
C GLU A 146 29.70 -25.80 9.06
N PHE A 147 29.25 -26.45 10.14
CA PHE A 147 30.09 -26.90 11.26
C PHE A 147 30.23 -28.43 11.33
N GLU A 148 29.33 -29.16 10.66
CA GLU A 148 29.30 -30.62 10.62
C GLU A 148 29.55 -31.14 9.20
N GLN A 149 30.67 -30.73 8.61
CA GLN A 149 31.13 -31.25 7.32
C GLN A 149 31.85 -32.61 7.46
N THR A 150 32.24 -33.21 6.33
CA THR A 150 32.79 -34.58 6.25
C THR A 150 33.93 -34.85 7.23
N HIS A 151 34.86 -33.91 7.38
CA HIS A 151 35.98 -33.98 8.31
C HIS A 151 35.78 -33.00 9.45
N LEU A 152 35.44 -33.52 10.64
CA LEU A 152 35.31 -32.73 11.87
C LEU A 152 36.67 -32.50 12.52
N HIS A 153 36.92 -31.28 12.95
CA HIS A 153 38.08 -30.98 13.79
C HIS A 153 37.87 -31.58 15.18
N LYS A 154 38.78 -32.45 15.61
CA LYS A 154 38.66 -33.23 16.86
C LYS A 154 38.28 -32.41 18.12
N PRO A 155 38.77 -31.18 18.35
CA PRO A 155 38.35 -30.35 19.48
C PRO A 155 36.84 -30.05 19.52
N MET A 156 36.12 -30.14 18.39
CA MET A 156 34.67 -29.94 18.32
C MET A 156 33.89 -30.93 19.19
N GLU A 157 34.44 -32.13 19.48
CA GLU A 157 33.84 -33.11 20.40
C GLU A 157 33.71 -32.55 21.83
N LYS A 158 34.55 -31.57 22.21
CA LYS A 158 34.49 -30.88 23.51
C LYS A 158 33.46 -29.75 23.54
N GLY A 159 32.77 -29.48 22.42
CA GLY A 159 31.77 -28.43 22.27
C GLY A 159 32.34 -27.05 21.92
N CYS A 160 31.46 -26.13 21.52
CA CYS A 160 31.83 -24.79 21.02
C CYS A 160 32.56 -23.94 22.08
N PHE A 161 32.21 -24.13 23.35
CA PHE A 161 32.81 -23.41 24.48
C PHE A 161 34.26 -23.81 24.76
N SER A 162 34.82 -24.81 24.06
CA SER A 162 36.24 -25.13 24.16
C SER A 162 37.10 -23.96 23.69
N CYS A 163 36.67 -23.29 22.62
CA CYS A 163 37.40 -22.19 21.98
C CYS A 163 36.70 -20.82 22.11
N HIS A 164 35.38 -20.78 22.29
CA HIS A 164 34.60 -19.53 22.26
C HIS A 164 34.10 -19.03 23.63
N GLU A 165 34.10 -17.70 23.80
CA GLU A 165 33.46 -16.91 24.85
C GLU A 165 32.16 -16.28 24.32
N VAL A 166 31.02 -16.90 24.58
CA VAL A 166 29.77 -16.65 23.82
C VAL A 166 29.03 -15.34 24.10
N HIS A 167 29.43 -14.58 25.10
CA HIS A 167 28.87 -13.25 25.35
C HIS A 167 29.78 -12.15 24.81
N GLY A 168 31.06 -12.16 25.20
CA GLY A 168 32.04 -11.24 24.69
C GLY A 168 33.48 -11.67 24.97
N SER A 169 34.38 -11.28 24.07
CA SER A 169 35.82 -11.51 24.14
C SER A 169 36.60 -10.28 23.73
N ASP A 170 37.82 -10.15 24.23
CA ASP A 170 38.78 -9.16 23.72
C ASP A 170 39.39 -9.58 22.38
N HIS A 171 39.23 -10.85 21.98
CA HIS A 171 39.69 -11.40 20.71
C HIS A 171 38.57 -11.48 19.67
N LYS A 172 38.94 -11.37 18.39
CA LYS A 172 38.01 -11.48 17.25
C LYS A 172 37.33 -12.86 17.26
N TYR A 173 36.14 -12.92 16.65
CA TYR A 173 35.33 -14.14 16.56
C TYR A 173 34.99 -14.79 17.91
N LEU A 174 35.03 -14.00 19.00
CA LEU A 174 34.73 -14.45 20.35
C LEU A 174 35.65 -15.59 20.82
N LEU A 175 36.92 -15.61 20.40
CA LEU A 175 37.88 -16.61 20.84
C LEU A 175 38.35 -16.36 22.27
N LYS A 176 38.73 -17.41 23.01
CA LYS A 176 39.24 -17.30 24.38
C LYS A 176 40.60 -16.61 24.49
N THR A 177 41.44 -16.79 23.48
CA THR A 177 42.81 -16.28 23.40
C THR A 177 43.08 -15.81 21.97
N ASP A 178 44.31 -15.37 21.69
CA ASP A 178 44.73 -15.09 20.31
C ASP A 178 44.59 -16.33 19.41
N GLU A 179 44.24 -16.12 18.14
CA GLU A 179 43.99 -17.19 17.16
C GLU A 179 45.21 -18.12 17.01
N GLN A 180 46.41 -17.56 16.90
CA GLN A 180 47.61 -18.36 16.68
C GLN A 180 48.02 -19.11 17.94
N GLU A 181 47.90 -18.45 19.10
CA GLU A 181 48.15 -19.08 20.39
C GLU A 181 47.21 -20.27 20.62
N LEU A 182 45.90 -20.08 20.35
CA LEU A 182 44.89 -21.11 20.50
C LEU A 182 45.17 -22.35 19.62
N CYS A 183 45.63 -22.15 18.40
CA CYS A 183 46.03 -23.27 17.53
C CYS A 183 47.28 -23.97 18.09
N ARG A 184 48.28 -23.21 18.56
CA ARG A 184 49.56 -23.75 19.04
C ARG A 184 49.46 -24.49 20.37
N ASP A 185 48.42 -24.24 21.16
CA ASP A 185 48.11 -25.03 22.37
C ASP A 185 47.94 -26.52 22.06
N CYS A 186 47.57 -26.86 20.82
CA CYS A 186 47.42 -28.25 20.37
C CYS A 186 48.32 -28.63 19.18
N HIS A 187 48.77 -27.67 18.38
CA HIS A 187 49.54 -27.91 17.15
C HIS A 187 51.01 -27.44 17.26
N ASP A 188 51.95 -28.38 17.10
CA ASP A 188 53.38 -28.07 17.04
C ASP A 188 53.83 -27.76 15.60
N ALA A 189 53.88 -26.47 15.28
CA ALA A 189 54.36 -25.93 14.01
C ALA A 189 55.86 -26.15 13.75
N LYS A 190 56.64 -26.61 14.74
CA LYS A 190 58.07 -26.92 14.60
C LYS A 190 58.32 -28.41 14.37
N SER A 191 57.29 -29.25 14.42
CA SER A 191 57.45 -30.69 14.27
C SER A 191 57.85 -31.07 12.82
N PRO A 192 58.71 -32.08 12.62
CA PRO A 192 59.03 -32.57 11.27
C PRO A 192 57.81 -33.07 10.49
N ALA A 193 56.79 -33.58 11.20
CA ALA A 193 55.52 -33.98 10.60
C ALA A 193 54.75 -32.77 10.05
N PHE A 194 54.75 -31.64 10.76
CA PHE A 194 54.17 -30.39 10.29
C PHE A 194 54.90 -29.86 9.05
N ALA A 195 56.25 -29.84 9.08
CA ALA A 195 57.03 -29.42 7.93
C ALA A 195 56.72 -30.27 6.68
N LYS A 196 56.69 -31.61 6.83
CA LYS A 196 56.34 -32.51 5.73
C LYS A 196 54.92 -32.29 5.20
N ALA A 197 53.95 -32.04 6.09
CA ALA A 197 52.56 -31.78 5.70
C ALA A 197 52.40 -30.48 4.89
N HIS A 198 53.34 -29.54 5.03
CA HIS A 198 53.38 -28.28 4.28
C HIS A 198 54.49 -28.25 3.22
N ALA A 199 54.78 -29.41 2.61
CA ALA A 199 55.77 -29.57 1.54
C ALA A 199 57.19 -29.04 1.89
N ASN A 200 57.53 -29.04 3.19
CA ASN A 200 58.76 -28.50 3.77
C ASN A 200 58.96 -26.98 3.62
N TYR A 201 57.91 -26.23 3.27
CA TYR A 201 57.96 -24.78 3.29
C TYR A 201 57.89 -24.23 4.72
N PRO A 202 58.59 -23.12 5.01
CA PRO A 202 58.62 -22.55 6.36
C PRO A 202 57.31 -21.80 6.68
N MET A 203 56.33 -22.50 7.25
CA MET A 203 55.01 -21.96 7.64
C MET A 203 54.84 -21.50 9.13
N PRO A 204 55.88 -21.30 9.98
CA PRO A 204 55.65 -21.13 11.42
C PRO A 204 55.10 -19.77 11.84
N GLU A 205 54.97 -18.78 10.95
CA GLU A 205 54.46 -17.42 11.24
C GLU A 205 53.16 -17.09 10.46
N SER A 206 52.61 -18.05 9.71
CA SER A 206 51.43 -17.82 8.86
C SER A 206 50.10 -17.97 9.63
N SER A 207 49.11 -17.16 9.24
CA SER A 207 47.73 -17.31 9.68
C SER A 207 47.16 -18.66 9.24
N CYS A 208 46.92 -19.56 10.19
CA CYS A 208 46.44 -20.92 9.92
C CYS A 208 45.07 -20.91 9.24
N LEU A 209 44.20 -19.98 9.65
CA LEU A 209 42.81 -19.92 9.18
C LEU A 209 42.63 -19.34 7.77
N THR A 210 43.71 -18.87 7.15
CA THR A 210 43.70 -18.47 5.73
C THR A 210 43.54 -19.70 4.83
N CYS A 211 44.20 -20.80 5.18
CA CYS A 211 44.18 -22.04 4.40
C CYS A 211 43.30 -23.12 5.05
N HIS A 212 43.08 -23.04 6.36
CA HIS A 212 42.31 -24.03 7.12
C HIS A 212 40.98 -23.50 7.67
N THR A 213 40.07 -24.43 7.94
CA THR A 213 38.87 -24.20 8.74
C THR A 213 39.09 -24.76 10.16
N ALA A 214 38.66 -24.01 11.16
CA ALA A 214 38.85 -24.40 12.57
C ALA A 214 37.85 -25.45 13.07
N HIS A 215 36.73 -25.66 12.36
CA HIS A 215 35.62 -26.50 12.83
C HIS A 215 35.50 -27.79 12.05
N SER A 216 35.33 -27.68 10.74
CA SER A 216 35.16 -28.81 9.85
C SER A 216 35.46 -28.43 8.42
N SER A 217 35.81 -29.41 7.58
CA SER A 217 35.95 -29.25 6.13
C SER A 217 35.40 -30.45 5.38
N ASN A 218 35.04 -30.27 4.12
CA ASN A 218 34.90 -31.38 3.17
C ASN A 218 36.24 -31.81 2.56
N GLN A 219 37.30 -31.02 2.76
CA GLN A 219 38.65 -31.32 2.31
C GLN A 219 39.48 -31.98 3.42
N THR A 220 40.38 -32.86 3.03
CA THR A 220 41.35 -33.46 3.96
C THR A 220 42.25 -32.38 4.57
N GLY A 221 42.73 -32.61 5.79
CA GLY A 221 43.57 -31.63 6.50
C GLY A 221 42.83 -30.35 6.91
N LEU A 222 41.49 -30.34 6.87
CA LEU A 222 40.66 -29.17 7.21
C LEU A 222 40.96 -27.94 6.33
N LEU A 223 41.31 -28.13 5.06
CA LEU A 223 41.52 -27.00 4.16
C LEU A 223 40.21 -26.24 3.89
N THR A 224 40.29 -24.99 3.43
CA THR A 224 39.09 -24.22 3.04
C THR A 224 38.28 -24.90 1.93
N ASN A 225 37.00 -24.54 1.79
CA ASN A 225 36.09 -25.22 0.84
C ASN A 225 36.51 -25.09 -0.63
N SER A 226 37.17 -23.99 -1.00
CA SER A 226 37.78 -23.78 -2.31
C SER A 226 39.29 -23.74 -2.13
N VAL A 227 40.02 -24.62 -2.79
CA VAL A 227 41.49 -24.66 -2.75
C VAL A 227 41.99 -24.73 -4.18
N HIS A 228 43.05 -24.00 -4.49
CA HIS A 228 43.64 -24.03 -5.81
C HIS A 228 44.34 -25.36 -6.05
N GLN A 229 44.20 -25.95 -7.24
CA GLN A 229 44.65 -27.32 -7.50
C GLN A 229 46.15 -27.55 -7.23
N PRO A 230 47.08 -26.66 -7.64
CA PRO A 230 48.50 -26.76 -7.27
C PRO A 230 48.77 -26.85 -5.76
N MET A 231 47.92 -26.23 -4.92
CA MET A 231 48.05 -26.32 -3.47
C MET A 231 47.63 -27.70 -2.94
N LEU A 232 46.56 -28.30 -3.51
CA LEU A 232 46.14 -29.67 -3.17
C LEU A 232 47.18 -30.71 -3.57
N ASP A 233 47.85 -30.49 -4.70
CA ASP A 233 48.86 -31.39 -5.23
C ASP A 233 50.25 -31.22 -4.56
N GLY A 234 50.41 -30.22 -3.68
CA GLY A 234 51.70 -29.86 -3.08
C GLY A 234 52.70 -29.30 -4.09
N GLY A 235 52.23 -28.85 -5.26
CA GLY A 235 53.02 -28.32 -6.36
C GLY A 235 53.44 -26.87 -6.16
N CYS A 236 53.90 -26.49 -4.96
CA CYS A 236 54.24 -25.10 -4.64
C CYS A 236 55.28 -24.50 -5.60
N GLU A 237 56.17 -25.34 -6.14
CA GLU A 237 57.24 -24.94 -7.07
C GLU A 237 56.73 -24.49 -8.45
N SER A 238 55.45 -24.73 -8.78
CA SER A 238 54.84 -24.17 -9.99
C SER A 238 54.61 -22.66 -9.90
N CYS A 239 54.70 -22.09 -8.69
CA CYS A 239 54.43 -20.68 -8.45
C CYS A 239 55.50 -20.01 -7.57
N HIS A 240 56.11 -20.76 -6.65
CA HIS A 240 57.11 -20.30 -5.70
C HIS A 240 58.48 -20.96 -5.93
N ASN A 241 59.54 -20.39 -5.37
CA ASN A 241 60.85 -21.02 -5.36
C ASN A 241 60.89 -22.25 -4.44
N ALA A 242 61.83 -23.16 -4.69
CA ALA A 242 62.01 -24.36 -3.88
C ALA A 242 62.13 -24.06 -2.36
N PRO A 243 61.66 -24.96 -1.47
CA PRO A 243 61.61 -24.76 -0.02
C PRO A 243 62.98 -24.50 0.62
N GLY A 244 64.07 -24.97 0.00
CA GLY A 244 65.45 -24.76 0.46
C GLY A 244 66.16 -23.54 -0.11
N SER A 245 65.48 -22.71 -0.92
CA SER A 245 66.06 -21.48 -1.47
C SER A 245 66.20 -20.37 -0.42
N GLU A 246 66.98 -19.32 -0.70
CA GLU A 246 67.08 -18.16 0.20
C GLU A 246 65.74 -17.44 0.39
N LYS A 247 64.82 -17.53 -0.59
CA LYS A 247 63.49 -16.95 -0.57
C LYS A 247 62.45 -17.95 -1.06
N PRO A 248 62.07 -18.95 -0.24
CA PRO A 248 61.15 -20.02 -0.64
C PRO A 248 59.81 -19.52 -1.18
N PHE A 249 59.24 -18.46 -0.59
CA PHE A 249 57.94 -17.95 -1.04
C PHE A 249 58.02 -16.89 -2.15
N ALA A 250 59.20 -16.53 -2.65
CA ALA A 250 59.26 -15.64 -3.82
C ALA A 250 58.67 -16.35 -5.03
N THR A 251 57.87 -15.62 -5.82
CA THR A 251 57.22 -16.17 -7.00
C THR A 251 58.20 -16.33 -8.16
N ILE A 252 57.93 -17.30 -9.04
CA ILE A 252 58.78 -17.58 -10.22
C ILE A 252 58.54 -16.58 -11.37
N GLU A 253 57.42 -15.86 -11.35
CA GLU A 253 57.04 -14.83 -12.29
C GLU A 253 56.38 -13.65 -11.56
N GLU A 254 56.31 -12.49 -12.23
CA GLU A 254 55.79 -11.24 -11.64
C GLU A 254 54.29 -11.03 -11.90
N GLY A 255 53.54 -10.76 -10.82
CA GLY A 255 52.15 -10.28 -10.88
C GLY A 255 51.21 -11.22 -11.64
N SER A 256 50.29 -10.64 -12.42
CA SER A 256 49.32 -11.40 -13.23
C SER A 256 49.95 -12.32 -14.27
N LYS A 257 51.17 -12.05 -14.73
CA LYS A 257 51.85 -12.89 -15.74
C LYS A 257 51.99 -14.32 -15.24
N LEU A 258 52.21 -14.52 -13.94
CA LEU A 258 52.27 -15.84 -13.33
C LEU A 258 50.93 -16.58 -13.49
N CYS A 259 49.82 -15.94 -13.18
CA CYS A 259 48.48 -16.53 -13.29
C CYS A 259 48.14 -16.87 -14.76
N LEU A 260 48.49 -15.98 -15.68
CA LEU A 260 48.22 -16.12 -17.11
C LEU A 260 49.09 -17.17 -17.82
N THR A 261 50.08 -17.76 -17.14
CA THR A 261 50.79 -18.94 -17.66
C THR A 261 49.89 -20.17 -17.77
N CYS A 262 48.84 -20.24 -16.95
CA CYS A 262 47.92 -21.38 -16.88
C CYS A 262 46.45 -20.98 -17.11
N HIS A 263 46.06 -19.76 -16.74
CA HIS A 263 44.71 -19.24 -16.96
C HIS A 263 44.62 -18.49 -18.29
N ASP A 264 43.53 -18.70 -19.02
CA ASP A 264 43.32 -18.23 -20.39
C ASP A 264 43.55 -16.72 -20.55
N GLY A 265 44.74 -16.37 -21.04
CA GLY A 265 45.15 -14.98 -21.27
C GLY A 265 44.51 -14.33 -22.49
N GLU A 266 44.00 -15.10 -23.46
CA GLU A 266 43.38 -14.51 -24.66
C GLU A 266 42.02 -13.87 -24.34
N ASN A 267 41.22 -14.51 -23.46
CA ASN A 267 39.93 -13.98 -23.01
C ASN A 267 40.04 -12.93 -21.88
N MET A 268 41.25 -12.69 -21.37
CA MET A 268 41.54 -11.71 -20.32
C MET A 268 42.39 -10.55 -20.85
N THR A 269 42.33 -10.28 -22.16
CA THR A 269 42.98 -9.14 -22.82
C THR A 269 41.97 -8.35 -23.69
N GLY A 270 42.04 -7.01 -23.70
CA GLY A 270 41.20 -6.13 -24.54
C GLY A 270 40.46 -5.00 -23.79
N ASP A 271 39.77 -4.13 -24.53
CA ASP A 271 39.22 -2.84 -24.03
C ASP A 271 37.90 -2.95 -23.21
N ASP A 272 37.24 -4.12 -23.17
CA ASP A 272 35.95 -4.30 -22.47
C ASP A 272 36.08 -5.16 -21.20
N LEU A 273 37.27 -5.17 -20.59
CA LEU A 273 37.51 -5.86 -19.33
C LEU A 273 37.11 -4.99 -18.14
N HIS A 274 36.75 -5.65 -17.05
CA HIS A 274 36.60 -4.96 -15.77
C HIS A 274 37.96 -4.34 -15.35
N PRO A 275 38.05 -3.07 -14.93
CA PRO A 275 39.34 -2.38 -14.76
C PRO A 275 40.38 -3.12 -13.90
N PRO A 276 40.03 -3.73 -12.73
CA PRO A 276 41.01 -4.50 -11.97
C PRO A 276 41.62 -5.68 -12.75
N VAL A 277 40.84 -6.29 -13.65
CA VAL A 277 41.32 -7.38 -14.51
C VAL A 277 42.23 -6.84 -15.62
N ALA A 278 41.85 -5.72 -16.24
CA ALA A 278 42.66 -5.07 -17.28
C ALA A 278 44.03 -4.62 -16.74
N GLU A 279 44.07 -4.21 -15.47
CA GLU A 279 45.28 -3.81 -14.75
C GLU A 279 46.12 -5.00 -14.24
N GLY A 280 45.60 -6.23 -14.34
CA GLY A 280 46.27 -7.44 -13.85
C GLY A 280 46.22 -7.61 -12.33
N ASP A 281 45.28 -6.95 -11.65
CA ASP A 281 45.09 -7.08 -10.21
C ASP A 281 44.13 -8.24 -9.88
N CYS A 282 44.61 -9.47 -10.05
CA CYS A 282 43.82 -10.66 -9.73
C CYS A 282 43.64 -10.85 -8.21
N LEU A 283 44.56 -10.32 -7.41
CA LEU A 283 44.69 -10.63 -5.98
C LEU A 283 43.82 -9.76 -5.07
N SER A 284 43.30 -8.63 -5.57
CA SER A 284 42.26 -7.88 -4.85
C SER A 284 40.98 -8.71 -4.69
N CYS A 285 40.67 -9.56 -5.66
CA CYS A 285 39.47 -10.37 -5.69
C CYS A 285 39.70 -11.85 -5.37
N HIS A 286 40.86 -12.42 -5.73
CA HIS A 286 41.13 -13.86 -5.57
C HIS A 286 42.29 -14.16 -4.62
N ASN A 287 42.16 -15.24 -3.85
CA ASN A 287 43.24 -15.85 -3.08
C ASN A 287 43.79 -17.08 -3.86
N PRO A 288 45.01 -17.03 -4.39
CA PRO A 288 45.53 -18.06 -5.29
C PRO A 288 45.87 -19.39 -4.59
N HIS A 289 45.80 -19.45 -3.26
CA HIS A 289 46.00 -20.68 -2.49
C HIS A 289 44.69 -21.34 -2.12
N GLY A 290 43.77 -20.59 -1.52
CA GLY A 290 42.49 -21.12 -1.04
C GLY A 290 41.58 -20.05 -0.45
N SER A 291 40.28 -20.30 -0.49
CA SER A 291 39.25 -19.48 0.14
C SER A 291 38.08 -20.30 0.65
N ARG A 292 37.38 -19.74 1.64
CA ARG A 292 36.06 -20.23 2.08
C ARG A 292 34.97 -19.96 1.05
N GLN A 293 35.21 -19.03 0.13
CA GLN A 293 34.31 -18.64 -0.94
C GLN A 293 34.61 -19.44 -2.21
N LYS A 294 33.58 -19.61 -3.05
CA LYS A 294 33.73 -20.28 -4.35
C LYS A 294 34.69 -19.51 -5.25
N ALA A 295 35.27 -20.21 -6.22
CA ALA A 295 36.19 -19.62 -7.20
C ALA A 295 37.33 -18.81 -6.57
N LEU A 296 37.76 -19.21 -5.37
CA LEU A 296 38.88 -18.59 -4.65
C LEU A 296 38.68 -17.11 -4.30
N LEU A 297 37.46 -16.60 -4.20
CA LEU A 297 37.23 -15.18 -3.90
C LEU A 297 37.70 -14.81 -2.49
N THR A 298 38.31 -13.66 -2.28
CA THR A 298 38.81 -13.21 -0.97
C THR A 298 37.67 -12.94 0.02
N GLN A 299 36.49 -12.57 -0.48
CA GLN A 299 35.29 -12.25 0.28
C GLN A 299 34.05 -12.77 -0.45
N ALA A 300 32.90 -12.75 0.21
CA ALA A 300 31.64 -13.09 -0.44
C ALA A 300 31.39 -12.11 -1.60
N PRO A 301 30.87 -12.54 -2.76
CA PRO A 301 30.73 -11.69 -3.95
C PRO A 301 30.05 -10.34 -3.67
N GLU A 302 28.98 -10.34 -2.88
CA GLU A 302 28.21 -9.15 -2.51
C GLU A 302 29.02 -8.16 -1.67
N GLU A 303 29.92 -8.62 -0.81
CA GLU A 303 30.80 -7.76 -0.01
C GLU A 303 31.96 -7.27 -0.86
N LEU A 304 32.55 -8.18 -1.65
CA LEU A 304 33.72 -7.94 -2.49
C LEU A 304 33.47 -6.80 -3.48
N CYS A 305 32.38 -6.86 -4.26
CA CYS A 305 32.06 -5.83 -5.25
C CYS A 305 31.83 -4.46 -4.61
N LEU A 306 31.18 -4.43 -3.44
CA LEU A 306 30.83 -3.19 -2.74
C LEU A 306 32.00 -2.53 -2.02
N THR A 307 33.17 -3.19 -1.95
CA THR A 307 34.41 -2.53 -1.49
C THR A 307 34.83 -1.36 -2.40
N CYS A 308 34.47 -1.44 -3.69
CA CYS A 308 34.76 -0.40 -4.68
C CYS A 308 33.49 0.33 -5.17
N HIS A 309 32.33 -0.33 -5.24
CA HIS A 309 31.08 0.22 -5.78
C HIS A 309 30.17 0.84 -4.69
N ASP A 310 30.64 1.91 -4.04
CA ASP A 310 29.93 2.60 -2.96
C ASP A 310 28.58 3.23 -3.41
N ASP A 311 28.48 3.66 -4.67
CA ASP A 311 27.24 4.18 -5.25
C ASP A 311 26.14 3.11 -5.30
N ILE A 312 26.52 1.86 -5.60
CA ILE A 312 25.60 0.72 -5.60
C ILE A 312 25.25 0.31 -4.17
N SER A 313 26.22 0.33 -3.26
CA SER A 313 25.99 0.07 -1.83
C SER A 313 24.87 0.96 -1.26
N LYS A 314 24.88 2.25 -1.63
CA LYS A 314 23.82 3.21 -1.27
C LYS A 314 22.46 2.87 -1.88
N GLN A 315 22.42 2.36 -3.11
CA GLN A 315 21.16 1.96 -3.77
C GLN A 315 20.54 0.71 -3.12
N LEU A 316 21.36 -0.26 -2.73
CA LEU A 316 20.90 -1.53 -2.16
C LEU A 316 20.23 -1.40 -0.79
N VAL A 317 20.48 -0.29 -0.08
CA VAL A 317 19.85 0.04 1.20
C VAL A 317 18.62 0.94 1.07
N MET A 318 18.21 1.31 -0.15
CA MET A 318 17.01 2.13 -0.35
C MET A 318 15.71 1.35 -0.12
N ALA A 319 14.60 2.09 -0.04
CA ALA A 319 13.28 1.54 0.28
C ALA A 319 12.82 0.48 -0.74
N SER A 320 12.98 0.75 -2.03
CA SER A 320 12.72 -0.20 -3.10
C SER A 320 14.06 -0.74 -3.60
N ARG A 321 14.43 -1.94 -3.17
CA ARG A 321 15.64 -2.63 -3.66
C ARG A 321 15.27 -3.75 -4.60
N HIS A 322 16.03 -3.90 -5.67
CA HIS A 322 15.86 -5.02 -6.56
C HIS A 322 16.47 -6.25 -5.90
N LYS A 323 15.63 -7.22 -5.54
CA LYS A 323 16.05 -8.37 -4.74
C LYS A 323 17.28 -9.11 -5.32
N PRO A 324 17.34 -9.45 -6.63
CA PRO A 324 18.52 -10.11 -7.21
C PRO A 324 19.81 -9.30 -7.05
N ALA A 325 19.74 -7.97 -7.12
CA ALA A 325 20.90 -7.10 -6.99
C ALA A 325 21.55 -7.13 -5.59
N GLY A 326 20.78 -7.48 -4.55
CA GLY A 326 21.28 -7.64 -3.19
C GLY A 326 21.70 -9.07 -2.84
N GLU A 327 21.56 -10.01 -3.76
CA GLU A 327 21.88 -11.43 -3.55
C GLU A 327 23.12 -11.86 -4.33
N ASP A 328 23.18 -11.55 -5.62
CA ASP A 328 24.32 -11.95 -6.47
C ASP A 328 24.46 -11.02 -7.68
N CYS A 329 25.53 -10.22 -7.67
CA CYS A 329 25.85 -9.29 -8.75
C CYS A 329 26.10 -10.00 -10.09
N THR A 330 26.55 -11.26 -10.05
CA THR A 330 26.93 -12.03 -11.24
C THR A 330 25.74 -12.58 -12.03
N LEU A 331 24.53 -12.47 -11.48
CA LEU A 331 23.29 -12.74 -12.22
C LEU A 331 23.10 -11.77 -13.40
N CYS A 332 23.59 -10.54 -13.25
CA CYS A 332 23.43 -9.47 -14.23
C CYS A 332 24.75 -9.00 -14.81
N HIS A 333 25.84 -9.03 -14.03
CA HIS A 333 27.16 -8.53 -14.45
C HIS A 333 28.18 -9.66 -14.66
N SER A 334 29.10 -9.47 -15.61
CA SER A 334 30.32 -10.26 -15.70
C SER A 334 31.41 -9.62 -14.83
N ALA A 335 32.01 -10.41 -13.94
CA ALA A 335 33.05 -9.96 -13.01
C ALA A 335 34.41 -9.69 -13.70
N HIS A 336 34.66 -10.32 -14.86
CA HIS A 336 35.93 -10.19 -15.59
C HIS A 336 35.77 -9.49 -16.97
N GLY A 337 34.60 -9.63 -17.62
CA GLY A 337 34.29 -9.20 -19.00
C GLY A 337 33.82 -10.40 -19.87
N LYS A 338 33.31 -10.30 -21.10
CA LYS A 338 32.32 -9.34 -21.65
C LYS A 338 30.94 -10.01 -21.74
N VAL A 339 29.83 -9.25 -21.58
CA VAL A 339 28.89 -8.89 -22.67
C VAL A 339 28.49 -7.40 -22.46
N LYS A 340 27.95 -6.74 -23.50
CA LYS A 340 27.78 -5.28 -23.76
C LYS A 340 27.52 -4.34 -22.57
N ASN A 341 27.90 -3.05 -22.76
CA ASN A 341 27.53 -1.87 -21.94
C ASN A 341 27.48 -2.11 -20.42
N LYS A 342 28.50 -1.65 -19.68
CA LYS A 342 28.60 -1.82 -18.21
C LYS A 342 28.69 -3.28 -17.75
N LEU A 343 29.32 -4.13 -18.57
CA LEU A 343 29.62 -5.54 -18.26
C LEU A 343 28.37 -6.39 -18.01
N LEU A 344 27.23 -6.09 -18.64
CA LEU A 344 26.03 -6.91 -18.47
C LEU A 344 26.23 -8.28 -19.15
N VAL A 345 25.73 -9.37 -18.56
CA VAL A 345 25.86 -10.72 -19.14
C VAL A 345 25.01 -10.92 -20.41
N LYS A 346 24.06 -10.01 -20.67
CA LYS A 346 23.16 -9.97 -21.83
C LYS A 346 22.85 -8.52 -22.20
N ASP A 347 22.20 -8.30 -23.34
CA ASP A 347 21.60 -7.00 -23.64
C ASP A 347 20.60 -6.59 -22.55
N GLU A 348 20.52 -5.29 -22.23
CA GLU A 348 19.70 -4.74 -21.13
C GLU A 348 18.26 -5.29 -21.18
N ARG A 349 17.64 -5.26 -22.35
CA ARG A 349 16.24 -5.66 -22.49
C ARG A 349 16.06 -7.15 -22.32
N ASP A 350 16.91 -7.94 -22.97
CA ASP A 350 16.88 -9.40 -22.88
C ASP A 350 17.22 -9.89 -21.47
N LEU A 351 18.05 -9.15 -20.74
CA LEU A 351 18.37 -9.42 -19.35
C LEU A 351 17.13 -9.25 -18.47
N CYS A 352 16.48 -8.09 -18.54
CA CYS A 352 15.28 -7.81 -17.76
C CYS A 352 14.14 -8.79 -18.12
N LEU A 353 13.82 -8.93 -19.41
CA LEU A 353 12.74 -9.82 -19.88
C LEU A 353 13.06 -11.30 -19.73
N GLY A 354 14.31 -11.67 -19.39
CA GLY A 354 14.69 -13.03 -19.04
C GLY A 354 14.18 -13.48 -17.66
N CYS A 355 13.76 -12.54 -16.82
CA CYS A 355 13.14 -12.82 -15.52
C CYS A 355 11.75 -12.18 -15.37
N HIS A 356 11.48 -11.11 -16.11
CA HIS A 356 10.21 -10.38 -16.13
C HIS A 356 9.27 -10.91 -17.22
N ASP A 357 8.86 -12.18 -17.10
CA ASP A 357 8.04 -12.87 -18.11
C ASP A 357 6.68 -12.18 -18.34
N LYS A 358 6.07 -11.61 -17.30
CA LYS A 358 4.81 -10.89 -17.42
C LYS A 358 4.95 -9.64 -18.27
N GLU A 359 6.02 -8.88 -18.07
CA GLU A 359 6.32 -7.71 -18.90
C GLU A 359 6.61 -8.15 -20.34
N LYS A 360 7.30 -9.29 -20.54
CA LYS A 360 7.51 -9.84 -21.88
C LYS A 360 6.21 -10.20 -22.58
N GLU A 361 5.23 -10.77 -21.86
CA GLU A 361 3.90 -11.05 -22.38
C GLU A 361 3.14 -9.76 -22.75
N MET A 362 3.29 -8.69 -21.95
CA MET A 362 2.65 -7.40 -22.22
C MET A 362 3.05 -6.79 -23.57
N LEU A 363 4.22 -7.10 -24.13
CA LEU A 363 4.63 -6.63 -25.46
C LEU A 363 3.73 -7.14 -26.60
N THR A 364 2.90 -8.15 -26.33
CA THR A 364 1.92 -8.66 -27.31
C THR A 364 0.58 -7.93 -27.26
N LEU A 365 0.39 -7.03 -26.29
CA LEU A 365 -0.85 -6.28 -26.14
C LEU A 365 -1.00 -5.18 -27.20
N PRO A 366 -2.23 -4.88 -27.63
CA PRO A 366 -2.49 -4.01 -28.76
C PRO A 366 -2.07 -2.55 -28.53
N ASP A 367 -2.19 -2.03 -27.30
CA ASP A 367 -1.78 -0.67 -26.96
C ASP A 367 -0.52 -0.74 -26.10
N THR A 368 0.64 -0.67 -26.74
CA THR A 368 1.95 -0.72 -26.06
C THR A 368 2.53 0.69 -25.98
N HIS A 369 2.96 1.09 -24.79
CA HIS A 369 3.58 2.40 -24.55
C HIS A 369 4.91 2.49 -25.32
N PRO A 370 5.14 3.51 -26.17
CA PRO A 370 6.32 3.54 -27.04
C PRO A 370 7.67 3.44 -26.31
N PRO A 371 7.91 4.11 -25.16
CA PRO A 371 9.14 3.92 -24.38
C PRO A 371 9.34 2.49 -23.88
N PHE A 372 8.28 1.70 -23.73
CA PHE A 372 8.35 0.29 -23.37
C PHE A 372 8.48 -0.63 -24.59
N ALA A 373 7.85 -0.28 -25.72
CA ALA A 373 7.87 -1.06 -26.95
C ALA A 373 9.27 -1.16 -27.57
N ASP A 374 9.97 -0.03 -27.65
CA ASP A 374 11.25 0.09 -28.37
C ASP A 374 12.38 0.71 -27.51
N GLY A 375 12.05 1.27 -26.34
CA GLY A 375 13.00 1.98 -25.49
C GLY A 375 13.68 1.11 -24.43
N PRO A 376 14.80 1.59 -23.85
CA PRO A 376 15.49 0.90 -22.77
C PRO A 376 14.72 1.00 -21.46
N CYS A 377 14.66 -0.09 -20.70
CA CYS A 377 14.01 -0.17 -19.40
C CYS A 377 14.61 0.84 -18.41
N LEU A 378 15.92 1.07 -18.53
CA LEU A 378 16.67 2.01 -17.68
C LEU A 378 16.38 3.48 -17.96
N THR A 379 15.50 3.79 -18.93
CA THR A 379 14.95 5.15 -19.07
C THR A 379 14.16 5.52 -17.82
N CYS A 380 13.37 4.59 -17.30
CA CYS A 380 12.48 4.84 -16.16
C CYS A 380 12.92 4.13 -14.88
N HIS A 381 13.61 2.99 -15.01
CA HIS A 381 13.97 2.13 -13.88
C HIS A 381 15.43 2.27 -13.43
N VAL A 382 15.66 1.99 -12.15
CA VAL A 382 16.97 1.90 -11.49
C VAL A 382 17.13 0.46 -10.97
N PRO A 383 17.96 -0.39 -11.60
CA PRO A 383 17.86 -1.83 -11.49
C PRO A 383 18.48 -2.41 -10.21
N HIS A 384 19.18 -1.60 -9.39
CA HIS A 384 19.71 -2.04 -8.09
C HIS A 384 18.79 -1.61 -6.95
N GLY A 385 18.38 -0.34 -6.94
CA GLY A 385 17.46 0.18 -5.94
C GLY A 385 17.16 1.67 -6.12
N SER A 386 15.99 2.08 -5.67
CA SER A 386 15.58 3.48 -5.64
C SER A 386 14.75 3.80 -4.39
N ALA A 387 14.56 5.09 -4.14
CA ALA A 387 13.66 5.58 -3.10
C ALA A 387 12.17 5.34 -3.42
N PHE A 388 11.84 4.93 -4.65
CA PHE A 388 10.49 4.94 -5.20
C PHE A 388 10.03 3.52 -5.55
N ASP A 389 8.73 3.27 -5.39
CA ASP A 389 8.15 1.95 -5.65
C ASP A 389 8.36 1.50 -7.10
N HIS A 390 8.54 0.19 -7.29
CA HIS A 390 8.85 -0.43 -8.57
C HIS A 390 10.12 0.13 -9.22
N LEU A 391 11.10 0.53 -8.40
CA LEU A 391 12.44 0.87 -8.83
C LEU A 391 12.48 2.04 -9.83
N THR A 392 11.58 3.01 -9.74
CA THR A 392 11.59 4.16 -10.66
C THR A 392 12.65 5.18 -10.26
N LYS A 393 13.15 5.97 -11.22
CA LYS A 393 14.15 7.03 -10.98
C LYS A 393 13.63 8.14 -10.07
N THR A 394 12.37 8.52 -10.25
CA THR A 394 11.70 9.60 -9.52
C THR A 394 10.30 9.13 -9.08
N ASN A 395 9.56 10.00 -8.39
CA ASN A 395 8.14 9.72 -8.12
C ASN A 395 7.33 9.70 -9.43
N ARG A 396 6.18 9.05 -9.41
CA ARG A 396 5.40 8.77 -10.63
C ARG A 396 5.01 10.03 -11.40
N SER A 397 4.60 11.10 -10.70
CA SER A 397 4.18 12.35 -11.33
C SER A 397 5.33 13.01 -12.08
N ASP A 398 6.49 13.11 -11.45
CA ASP A 398 7.67 13.71 -12.07
C ASP A 398 8.17 12.84 -13.22
N LEU A 399 8.25 11.52 -13.02
CA LEU A 399 8.70 10.57 -14.06
C LEU A 399 7.86 10.67 -15.32
N CYS A 400 6.53 10.66 -15.20
CA CYS A 400 5.65 10.80 -16.35
C CYS A 400 5.74 12.22 -16.92
N GLY A 401 5.88 13.24 -16.06
CA GLY A 401 6.01 14.64 -16.44
C GLY A 401 7.30 14.99 -17.19
N GLU A 402 8.32 14.13 -17.18
CA GLU A 402 9.50 14.27 -18.05
C GLU A 402 9.14 14.21 -19.54
N CYS A 403 8.03 13.55 -19.89
CA CYS A 403 7.53 13.42 -21.27
C CYS A 403 6.09 13.92 -21.47
N HIS A 404 5.26 13.95 -20.43
CA HIS A 404 3.83 14.28 -20.52
C HIS A 404 3.50 15.59 -19.78
N ASP A 405 3.63 16.71 -20.49
CA ASP A 405 3.39 18.07 -19.95
C ASP A 405 1.93 18.31 -19.50
N ASP A 406 0.98 17.51 -19.99
CA ASP A 406 -0.44 17.70 -19.70
C ASP A 406 -0.79 17.45 -18.24
N ALA A 407 -0.08 16.54 -17.57
CA ALA A 407 -0.30 16.26 -16.16
C ALA A 407 -0.09 17.51 -15.30
N GLN A 408 0.94 18.31 -15.59
CA GLN A 408 1.17 19.57 -14.87
C GLN A 408 0.07 20.61 -15.15
N LYS A 409 -0.44 20.67 -16.38
CA LYS A 409 -1.55 21.56 -16.73
C LYS A 409 -2.82 21.18 -15.96
N TRP A 410 -3.13 19.88 -15.87
CA TRP A 410 -4.29 19.39 -15.13
C TRP A 410 -4.18 19.67 -13.62
N LEU A 411 -2.99 19.48 -13.03
CA LEU A 411 -2.74 19.79 -11.62
C LEU A 411 -2.93 21.28 -11.28
N ALA A 412 -2.87 22.17 -12.27
CA ALA A 412 -3.09 23.60 -12.10
C ALA A 412 -4.56 24.03 -12.27
N MET A 413 -5.46 23.13 -12.71
CA MET A 413 -6.89 23.41 -12.85
C MET A 413 -7.58 23.49 -11.49
N LYS A 414 -8.77 24.10 -11.45
CA LYS A 414 -9.50 24.34 -10.18
C LYS A 414 -9.94 23.06 -9.47
N ASP A 415 -10.46 22.10 -10.23
CA ASP A 415 -10.94 20.82 -9.71
C ASP A 415 -10.09 19.70 -10.30
N VAL A 416 -9.41 18.95 -9.45
CA VAL A 416 -8.44 17.93 -9.86
C VAL A 416 -8.82 16.63 -9.21
N HIS A 417 -8.94 15.58 -10.02
CA HIS A 417 -9.28 14.25 -9.55
C HIS A 417 -8.23 13.77 -8.55
N LEU A 418 -8.69 13.31 -7.37
CA LEU A 418 -7.82 13.03 -6.23
C LEU A 418 -6.69 12.03 -6.54
N PRO A 419 -6.92 10.92 -7.26
CA PRO A 419 -5.84 10.02 -7.71
C PRO A 419 -4.74 10.73 -8.49
N LEU A 420 -5.07 11.67 -9.39
CA LEU A 420 -4.08 12.45 -10.14
C LEU A 420 -3.29 13.36 -9.21
N LYS A 421 -3.98 14.09 -8.32
CA LYS A 421 -3.33 14.95 -7.31
C LYS A 421 -2.40 14.19 -6.37
N ALA A 422 -2.72 12.93 -6.10
CA ALA A 422 -1.89 12.02 -5.31
C ALA A 422 -0.77 11.34 -6.11
N GLY A 423 -0.63 11.62 -7.41
CA GLY A 423 0.38 11.01 -8.28
C GLY A 423 0.15 9.53 -8.57
N LYS A 424 -1.08 9.04 -8.39
CA LYS A 424 -1.44 7.63 -8.56
C LYS A 424 -1.92 7.33 -9.98
N CYS A 425 -1.14 7.73 -10.99
CA CYS A 425 -1.46 7.50 -12.40
C CYS A 425 -1.73 6.02 -12.69
N ASN A 426 -0.95 5.15 -12.04
CA ASN A 426 -1.03 3.70 -12.20
C ASN A 426 -2.22 3.06 -11.52
N ASP A 427 -3.10 3.79 -10.81
CA ASP A 427 -4.36 3.21 -10.34
C ASP A 427 -5.28 2.93 -11.54
N CYS A 428 -5.23 3.82 -12.54
CA CYS A 428 -6.03 3.74 -13.77
C CYS A 428 -5.23 3.26 -14.98
N HIS A 429 -3.96 3.67 -15.10
CA HIS A 429 -3.11 3.36 -16.24
C HIS A 429 -2.17 2.17 -16.00
N GLN A 430 -1.83 1.48 -17.08
CA GLN A 430 -0.82 0.43 -17.15
C GLN A 430 0.36 0.93 -18.01
N PRO A 431 1.43 1.45 -17.40
CA PRO A 431 2.43 2.29 -18.09
C PRO A 431 3.31 1.56 -19.13
N HIS A 432 3.16 0.25 -19.29
CA HIS A 432 3.91 -0.56 -20.25
C HIS A 432 3.05 -0.91 -21.46
N ALA A 433 1.95 -1.62 -21.26
CA ALA A 433 1.00 -1.93 -22.32
C ALA A 433 -0.34 -2.31 -21.71
N SER A 434 -1.42 -2.17 -22.49
CA SER A 434 -2.75 -2.61 -22.12
C SER A 434 -3.52 -3.19 -23.32
N ALA A 435 -4.53 -4.00 -23.03
CA ALA A 435 -5.56 -4.37 -23.98
C ALA A 435 -6.46 -3.17 -24.38
N GLN A 436 -6.51 -2.13 -23.55
CA GLN A 436 -7.35 -0.95 -23.74
C GLN A 436 -6.53 0.22 -24.26
N LYS A 437 -7.19 1.08 -25.06
CA LYS A 437 -6.57 2.31 -25.57
C LYS A 437 -6.16 3.24 -24.43
N ALA A 438 -5.15 4.08 -24.71
CA ALA A 438 -4.59 5.03 -23.75
C ALA A 438 -4.06 4.34 -22.49
N LEU A 439 -3.63 3.08 -22.63
CA LEU A 439 -3.02 2.28 -21.58
C LEU A 439 -3.90 2.14 -20.32
N LEU A 440 -5.23 2.11 -20.46
CA LEU A 440 -6.12 1.94 -19.30
C LEU A 440 -6.12 0.50 -18.80
N LYS A 441 -6.21 0.25 -17.50
CA LYS A 441 -6.28 -1.13 -16.98
C LYS A 441 -7.53 -1.88 -17.38
N GLU A 442 -8.63 -1.15 -17.55
CA GLU A 442 -9.95 -1.66 -17.90
C GLU A 442 -10.64 -0.71 -18.86
N GLU A 443 -11.81 -1.10 -19.36
CA GLU A 443 -12.69 -0.18 -20.09
C GLU A 443 -12.98 1.06 -19.22
N ARG A 444 -12.95 2.25 -19.81
CA ARG A 444 -12.92 3.54 -19.10
C ARG A 444 -14.05 3.66 -18.07
N ASN A 445 -15.27 3.32 -18.45
CA ASN A 445 -16.44 3.51 -17.61
C ASN A 445 -16.51 2.47 -16.49
N ALA A 446 -16.17 1.21 -16.80
CA ALA A 446 -15.98 0.17 -15.78
C ALA A 446 -14.91 0.57 -14.75
N LEU A 447 -13.80 1.16 -15.20
CA LEU A 447 -12.68 1.57 -14.36
C LEU A 447 -13.09 2.59 -13.29
N CYS A 448 -13.95 3.57 -13.64
CA CYS A 448 -14.49 4.53 -12.68
C CYS A 448 -15.21 3.83 -11.51
N LEU A 449 -15.98 2.78 -11.80
CA LEU A 449 -16.79 2.06 -10.83
C LEU A 449 -15.97 1.15 -9.90
N THR A 450 -14.70 0.89 -10.21
CA THR A 450 -13.79 0.16 -9.30
C THR A 450 -13.53 0.93 -8.01
N CYS A 451 -13.57 2.27 -8.07
CA CYS A 451 -13.38 3.17 -6.92
C CYS A 451 -14.69 3.83 -6.50
N HIS A 452 -15.57 4.15 -7.45
CA HIS A 452 -16.89 4.72 -7.19
C HIS A 452 -17.98 3.65 -7.08
N SER A 453 -17.67 2.52 -6.44
CA SER A 453 -18.57 1.37 -6.35
C SER A 453 -19.88 1.69 -5.63
N SER A 454 -19.90 2.68 -4.73
CA SER A 454 -21.13 3.16 -4.08
C SER A 454 -22.17 3.68 -5.07
N LEU A 455 -21.76 4.09 -6.28
CA LEU A 455 -22.66 4.50 -7.35
C LEU A 455 -23.35 3.29 -8.01
N THR A 456 -22.84 2.08 -7.83
CA THR A 456 -23.45 0.85 -8.39
C THR A 456 -24.51 0.23 -7.49
N GLU A 457 -24.69 0.75 -6.26
CA GLU A 457 -25.72 0.30 -5.31
C GLU A 457 -27.13 0.82 -5.66
N ALA A 458 -27.35 1.27 -6.89
CA ALA A 458 -28.66 1.62 -7.40
C ALA A 458 -29.63 0.44 -7.25
N THR A 459 -30.59 0.58 -6.34
CA THR A 459 -31.64 -0.41 -6.12
C THR A 459 -32.73 -0.27 -7.19
N ALA A 460 -33.44 -1.36 -7.49
CA ALA A 460 -34.46 -1.38 -8.56
C ALA A 460 -35.63 -0.38 -8.36
N ASP A 461 -35.74 0.27 -7.20
CA ASP A 461 -36.70 1.32 -6.86
C ASP A 461 -36.22 2.75 -7.14
N MET A 462 -35.03 2.95 -7.74
CA MET A 462 -34.51 4.28 -8.09
C MET A 462 -34.77 4.65 -9.56
N ASP A 463 -35.08 5.93 -9.80
CA ASP A 463 -35.08 6.54 -11.12
C ASP A 463 -33.63 6.84 -11.51
N LEU A 464 -33.15 6.23 -12.60
CA LEU A 464 -31.77 6.38 -13.09
C LEU A 464 -31.74 7.30 -14.29
N HIS A 465 -30.78 8.22 -14.28
CA HIS A 465 -30.54 9.06 -15.45
C HIS A 465 -29.97 8.20 -16.59
N PRO A 466 -30.52 8.24 -17.83
CA PRO A 466 -30.11 7.32 -18.88
C PRO A 466 -28.59 7.29 -19.15
N PRO A 467 -27.87 8.43 -19.28
CA PRO A 467 -26.41 8.43 -19.44
C PRO A 467 -25.68 7.73 -18.30
N PHE A 468 -26.20 7.80 -17.07
CA PHE A 468 -25.64 7.12 -15.92
C PHE A 468 -25.91 5.61 -15.95
N SER A 469 -27.13 5.20 -16.32
CA SER A 469 -27.49 3.77 -16.47
C SER A 469 -26.71 3.06 -17.58
N GLU A 470 -26.28 3.82 -18.59
CA GLU A 470 -25.42 3.37 -19.68
C GLU A 470 -23.92 3.47 -19.33
N HIS A 471 -23.60 3.86 -18.09
CA HIS A 471 -22.26 4.12 -17.57
C HIS A 471 -21.45 5.13 -18.38
N SER A 472 -22.07 6.03 -19.15
CA SER A 472 -21.38 7.02 -19.97
C SER A 472 -20.89 8.21 -19.13
N CYS A 473 -19.96 7.95 -18.20
CA CYS A 473 -19.45 8.96 -17.26
C CYS A 473 -18.72 10.10 -17.97
N ASP A 474 -17.99 9.80 -19.04
CA ASP A 474 -17.17 10.75 -19.79
C ASP A 474 -17.97 11.70 -20.70
N ALA A 475 -19.28 11.47 -20.86
CA ALA A 475 -20.17 12.42 -21.51
C ALA A 475 -20.30 13.74 -20.73
N CYS A 476 -20.25 13.65 -19.39
CA CYS A 476 -20.40 14.80 -18.49
C CYS A 476 -19.13 15.11 -17.71
N HIS A 477 -18.30 14.10 -17.40
CA HIS A 477 -17.13 14.25 -16.55
C HIS A 477 -15.81 14.08 -17.30
N VAL A 478 -14.78 14.82 -16.90
CA VAL A 478 -13.40 14.61 -17.34
C VAL A 478 -12.60 13.92 -16.22
N PRO A 479 -11.94 12.77 -16.50
CA PRO A 479 -11.41 11.89 -15.44
C PRO A 479 -10.16 12.42 -14.72
N HIS A 480 -9.53 13.48 -15.23
CA HIS A 480 -8.27 14.02 -14.71
C HIS A 480 -8.47 15.30 -13.92
N ALA A 481 -8.96 16.35 -14.58
CA ALA A 481 -9.16 17.66 -13.99
C ALA A 481 -10.08 18.52 -14.86
N SER A 482 -10.74 19.50 -14.24
CA SER A 482 -11.56 20.51 -14.90
C SER A 482 -11.48 21.84 -14.17
N ASP A 483 -11.79 22.93 -14.88
CA ASP A 483 -12.06 24.23 -14.25
C ASP A 483 -13.49 24.34 -13.69
N PHE A 484 -14.33 23.32 -13.94
CA PHE A 484 -15.70 23.24 -13.46
C PHE A 484 -15.82 22.22 -12.31
N ALA A 485 -16.56 22.60 -11.27
CA ALA A 485 -16.76 21.79 -10.09
C ALA A 485 -17.39 20.43 -10.41
N GLY A 486 -16.94 19.38 -9.72
CA GLY A 486 -17.38 18.01 -9.98
C GLY A 486 -16.78 17.41 -11.25
N LEU A 487 -15.63 17.94 -11.70
CA LEU A 487 -14.93 17.48 -12.89
C LEU A 487 -15.80 17.51 -14.16
N LEU A 488 -16.67 18.51 -14.32
CA LEU A 488 -17.55 18.59 -15.47
C LEU A 488 -16.79 18.98 -16.76
N THR A 489 -17.24 18.53 -17.92
CA THR A 489 -16.67 18.89 -19.23
C THR A 489 -16.89 20.37 -19.60
N GLY A 490 -17.85 21.04 -18.95
CA GLY A 490 -18.24 22.43 -19.16
C GLY A 490 -19.02 22.99 -17.96
N SER A 491 -19.61 24.18 -18.10
CA SER A 491 -20.54 24.66 -17.07
C SER A 491 -21.78 23.78 -17.02
N GLN A 492 -22.40 23.65 -15.84
CA GLN A 492 -23.51 22.71 -15.65
C GLN A 492 -24.69 22.93 -16.62
N GLY A 493 -25.06 24.19 -16.86
CA GLY A 493 -26.10 24.54 -17.83
C GLY A 493 -25.74 24.13 -19.27
N GLU A 494 -24.48 24.31 -19.67
CA GLU A 494 -24.01 23.90 -21.00
C GLU A 494 -24.01 22.39 -21.15
N VAL A 495 -23.47 21.66 -20.17
CA VAL A 495 -23.40 20.19 -20.19
C VAL A 495 -24.81 19.60 -20.30
N CYS A 496 -25.75 20.01 -19.44
CA CYS A 496 -27.13 19.54 -19.50
C CYS A 496 -27.84 19.97 -20.80
N GLY A 497 -27.57 21.19 -21.28
CA GLY A 497 -28.16 21.74 -22.49
C GLY A 497 -27.73 21.06 -23.78
N THR A 498 -26.67 20.23 -23.76
CA THR A 498 -26.29 19.41 -24.93
C THR A 498 -27.33 18.33 -25.27
N CYS A 499 -28.15 17.92 -24.32
CA CYS A 499 -29.17 16.87 -24.50
C CYS A 499 -30.58 17.32 -24.12
N HIS A 500 -30.74 18.26 -23.18
CA HIS A 500 -32.05 18.71 -22.71
C HIS A 500 -32.49 20.02 -23.39
N ASP A 501 -33.20 19.87 -24.51
CA ASP A 501 -33.84 20.98 -25.22
C ASP A 501 -34.92 21.65 -24.33
N GLY A 502 -34.78 22.96 -24.10
CA GLY A 502 -35.77 23.77 -23.35
C GLY A 502 -35.41 24.08 -21.89
N ILE A 503 -34.25 23.62 -21.39
CA ILE A 503 -33.68 24.06 -20.12
C ILE A 503 -32.80 25.31 -20.38
N PRO A 504 -32.81 26.34 -19.52
CA PRO A 504 -32.21 27.62 -19.86
C PRO A 504 -30.68 27.59 -19.89
N GLY A 505 -30.18 27.42 -21.11
CA GLY A 505 -28.85 27.83 -21.58
C GLY A 505 -28.87 28.24 -23.07
N VAL A 506 -30.00 28.05 -23.76
CA VAL A 506 -30.10 28.20 -25.23
C VAL A 506 -31.34 29.01 -25.69
N SER A 507 -32.38 29.20 -24.86
CA SER A 507 -33.60 29.92 -25.29
C SER A 507 -33.75 31.28 -24.60
N THR A 508 -33.50 32.35 -25.34
CA THR A 508 -33.66 33.76 -24.93
C THR A 508 -35.12 34.25 -24.96
N LYS A 509 -36.10 33.36 -25.10
CA LYS A 509 -37.51 33.72 -25.40
C LYS A 509 -38.49 33.53 -24.24
N MET A 510 -38.03 33.37 -22.99
CA MET A 510 -38.93 33.18 -21.83
C MET A 510 -39.18 34.51 -21.09
N VAL A 511 -40.42 34.72 -20.63
CA VAL A 511 -40.83 35.95 -19.91
C VAL A 511 -40.50 35.87 -18.42
N SER A 512 -40.51 34.68 -17.84
CA SER A 512 -40.23 34.44 -16.43
C SER A 512 -39.42 33.15 -16.26
N MET A 513 -38.38 33.19 -15.43
CA MET A 513 -37.50 32.04 -15.19
C MET A 513 -37.13 31.93 -13.72
N HIS A 514 -37.02 30.70 -13.22
CA HIS A 514 -36.54 30.44 -11.88
C HIS A 514 -35.02 30.66 -11.84
N LYS A 515 -34.52 31.37 -10.82
CA LYS A 515 -33.12 31.79 -10.74
C LYS A 515 -32.11 30.65 -10.92
N PRO A 516 -32.25 29.48 -10.25
CA PRO A 516 -31.34 28.35 -10.45
C PRO A 516 -31.32 27.85 -11.90
N ALA A 517 -32.47 27.84 -12.58
CA ALA A 517 -32.55 27.44 -13.98
C ALA A 517 -31.93 28.49 -14.91
N ALA A 518 -32.08 29.78 -14.60
CA ALA A 518 -31.46 30.88 -15.35
C ALA A 518 -29.93 30.90 -15.24
N GLU A 519 -29.39 30.47 -14.09
CA GLU A 519 -27.96 30.38 -13.81
C GLU A 519 -27.35 29.03 -14.21
N GLY A 520 -28.16 28.09 -14.73
CA GLY A 520 -27.70 26.74 -15.09
C GLY A 520 -27.32 25.86 -13.90
N ASN A 521 -27.79 26.18 -12.68
CA ASN A 521 -27.55 25.41 -11.46
C ASN A 521 -28.63 24.33 -11.24
N CYS A 522 -28.74 23.41 -12.20
CA CYS A 522 -29.66 22.28 -12.21
C CYS A 522 -29.55 21.38 -10.96
N THR A 523 -28.34 21.17 -10.42
CA THR A 523 -28.11 20.27 -9.27
C THR A 523 -28.58 20.83 -7.94
N SER A 524 -29.04 22.07 -7.89
CA SER A 524 -29.73 22.61 -6.71
C SER A 524 -31.10 21.97 -6.48
N CYS A 525 -31.68 21.39 -7.53
CA CYS A 525 -33.00 20.76 -7.51
C CYS A 525 -32.96 19.29 -7.94
N HIS A 526 -32.02 18.93 -8.83
CA HIS A 526 -31.92 17.61 -9.42
C HIS A 526 -30.69 16.83 -8.96
N GLN A 527 -30.84 15.50 -8.86
CA GLN A 527 -29.75 14.54 -8.66
C GLN A 527 -29.47 13.82 -9.99
N PRO A 528 -28.49 14.28 -10.80
CA PRO A 528 -28.33 13.89 -12.20
C PRO A 528 -27.84 12.45 -12.44
N HIS A 529 -27.59 11.68 -11.38
CA HIS A 529 -27.22 10.27 -11.48
C HIS A 529 -28.43 9.37 -11.21
N MET A 530 -29.01 9.52 -10.03
CA MET A 530 -30.12 8.70 -9.56
C MET A 530 -30.90 9.38 -8.44
N SER A 531 -32.20 9.16 -8.37
CA SER A 531 -33.02 9.55 -7.21
C SER A 531 -34.13 8.54 -6.97
N LYS A 532 -34.58 8.44 -5.71
CA LYS A 532 -35.82 7.72 -5.37
C LYS A 532 -37.08 8.49 -5.78
N ILE A 533 -36.93 9.76 -6.15
CA ILE A 533 -38.02 10.66 -6.48
C ILE A 533 -38.02 10.84 -8.00
N LYS A 534 -39.19 10.59 -8.61
CA LYS A 534 -39.39 10.70 -10.05
C LYS A 534 -38.91 12.05 -10.60
N GLY A 535 -38.29 12.01 -11.78
CA GLY A 535 -37.73 13.21 -12.41
C GLY A 535 -36.41 13.65 -11.78
N LEU A 536 -35.72 12.71 -11.11
CA LEU A 536 -34.41 12.92 -10.51
C LEU A 536 -34.38 14.11 -9.52
N LEU A 537 -35.44 14.31 -8.73
CA LEU A 537 -35.50 15.41 -7.77
C LEU A 537 -34.76 15.08 -6.46
N LEU A 538 -34.22 16.10 -5.80
CA LEU A 538 -33.57 15.96 -4.49
C LEU A 538 -34.58 15.74 -3.35
N ASP A 539 -35.78 16.29 -3.47
CA ASP A 539 -36.88 16.13 -2.52
C ASP A 539 -38.24 16.21 -3.25
N LYS A 540 -39.35 15.96 -2.55
CA LYS A 540 -40.69 16.18 -3.08
C LYS A 540 -40.86 17.65 -3.49
N ALA A 541 -41.60 17.89 -4.56
CA ALA A 541 -41.68 19.22 -5.19
C ALA A 541 -42.11 20.34 -4.22
N ASP A 542 -43.05 20.08 -3.31
CA ASP A 542 -43.50 21.02 -2.29
C ASP A 542 -42.38 21.39 -1.30
N GLN A 543 -41.68 20.39 -0.77
CA GLN A 543 -40.57 20.60 0.17
C GLN A 543 -39.38 21.28 -0.51
N LEU A 544 -39.08 20.90 -1.75
CA LEU A 544 -38.01 21.48 -2.54
C LEU A 544 -38.27 22.97 -2.80
N CYS A 545 -39.47 23.36 -3.21
CA CYS A 545 -39.85 24.77 -3.38
C CYS A 545 -39.73 25.55 -2.05
N LEU A 546 -40.27 25.00 -0.96
CA LEU A 546 -40.26 25.66 0.36
C LEU A 546 -38.87 25.68 1.02
N SER A 547 -37.88 24.96 0.49
CA SER A 547 -36.49 25.07 0.94
C SER A 547 -35.87 26.44 0.62
N CYS A 548 -36.33 27.07 -0.46
CA CYS A 548 -35.88 28.40 -0.89
C CYS A 548 -36.92 29.48 -0.56
N HIS A 549 -38.21 29.13 -0.57
CA HIS A 549 -39.32 30.03 -0.23
C HIS A 549 -39.66 29.99 1.27
N ASP A 550 -38.66 30.24 2.12
CA ASP A 550 -38.79 30.15 3.58
C ASP A 550 -39.82 31.15 4.16
N ASP A 551 -39.97 32.32 3.54
CA ASP A 551 -41.00 33.29 3.96
C ASP A 551 -42.41 32.73 3.78
N LEU A 552 -42.66 32.04 2.64
CA LEU A 552 -43.93 31.37 2.40
C LEU A 552 -44.13 30.20 3.36
N LYS A 553 -43.07 29.41 3.61
CA LYS A 553 -43.08 28.31 4.58
C LYS A 553 -43.49 28.78 5.97
N LYS A 554 -42.91 29.89 6.45
CA LYS A 554 -43.26 30.50 7.75
C LYS A 554 -44.69 30.99 7.79
N LEU A 555 -45.17 31.62 6.71
CA LEU A 555 -46.55 32.09 6.62
C LEU A 555 -47.55 30.94 6.67
N ILE A 556 -47.29 29.85 5.93
CA ILE A 556 -48.13 28.63 5.94
C ILE A 556 -48.17 28.01 7.35
N ALA A 557 -47.06 28.02 8.07
CA ALA A 557 -46.97 27.46 9.42
C ALA A 557 -47.60 28.33 10.52
N SER A 558 -48.06 29.55 10.21
CA SER A 558 -48.64 30.44 11.21
C SER A 558 -50.01 29.93 11.70
N PRO A 559 -50.30 29.95 13.03
CA PRO A 559 -51.60 29.53 13.56
C PRO A 559 -52.79 30.35 13.06
N THR A 560 -52.55 31.57 12.58
CA THR A 560 -53.59 32.48 12.08
C THR A 560 -53.68 32.48 10.54
N ALA A 561 -52.97 31.57 9.87
CA ALA A 561 -52.95 31.52 8.42
C ALA A 561 -54.16 30.78 7.86
N ASN A 562 -54.85 31.43 6.94
CA ASN A 562 -55.75 30.79 5.99
C ASN A 562 -54.88 30.39 4.79
N VAL A 563 -54.64 29.10 4.64
CA VAL A 563 -53.83 28.54 3.55
C VAL A 563 -54.74 28.13 2.41
N HIS A 564 -54.37 28.47 1.18
CA HIS A 564 -55.12 28.05 0.01
C HIS A 564 -54.99 26.53 -0.18
N PRO A 565 -56.08 25.76 -0.41
CA PRO A 565 -56.02 24.30 -0.44
C PRO A 565 -54.95 23.70 -1.36
N PRO A 566 -54.71 24.18 -2.60
CA PRO A 566 -53.61 23.69 -3.42
C PRO A 566 -52.23 23.84 -2.77
N VAL A 567 -52.00 24.91 -2.00
CA VAL A 567 -50.76 25.12 -1.25
C VAL A 567 -50.71 24.20 -0.02
N GLN A 568 -51.83 24.00 0.66
CA GLN A 568 -51.93 23.09 1.80
C GLN A 568 -51.66 21.63 1.39
N ASP A 569 -52.11 21.25 0.19
CA ASP A 569 -51.91 19.92 -0.39
C ASP A 569 -50.51 19.76 -1.05
N GLY A 570 -49.72 20.84 -1.11
CA GLY A 570 -48.39 20.85 -1.72
C GLY A 570 -48.39 20.87 -3.26
N ASP A 571 -49.53 21.10 -3.90
CA ASP A 571 -49.63 21.22 -5.36
C ASP A 571 -49.18 22.60 -5.86
N CYS A 572 -47.87 22.80 -5.90
CA CYS A 572 -47.27 24.01 -6.47
C CYS A 572 -47.31 23.98 -8.00
N LEU A 573 -47.22 22.79 -8.61
CA LEU A 573 -47.01 22.60 -10.04
C LEU A 573 -48.30 22.72 -10.87
N GLY A 574 -49.48 22.63 -10.24
CA GLY A 574 -50.75 22.93 -10.89
C GLY A 574 -50.82 24.38 -11.42
N CYS A 575 -50.17 25.32 -10.72
CA CYS A 575 -50.16 26.74 -11.07
C CYS A 575 -48.79 27.24 -11.54
N HIS A 576 -47.68 26.61 -11.15
CA HIS A 576 -46.33 27.06 -11.47
C HIS A 576 -45.53 26.08 -12.33
N LYS A 577 -44.80 26.64 -13.32
CA LYS A 577 -43.77 25.95 -14.08
C LYS A 577 -42.43 26.06 -13.32
N PRO A 578 -41.75 24.94 -13.01
CA PRO A 578 -40.60 24.95 -12.12
C PRO A 578 -39.32 25.55 -12.73
N HIS A 579 -39.22 25.62 -14.07
CA HIS A 579 -38.04 26.13 -14.76
C HIS A 579 -38.27 27.51 -15.38
N SER A 580 -39.22 27.58 -16.32
CA SER A 580 -39.47 28.78 -17.11
C SER A 580 -40.93 28.82 -17.59
N SER A 581 -41.42 30.04 -17.83
CA SER A 581 -42.72 30.28 -18.42
C SER A 581 -42.71 31.49 -19.37
N MET A 582 -43.61 31.45 -20.34
CA MET A 582 -43.97 32.60 -21.18
C MET A 582 -44.87 33.60 -20.43
N ILE A 583 -45.24 33.27 -19.19
CA ILE A 583 -46.14 34.06 -18.35
C ILE A 583 -45.37 34.50 -17.11
N VAL A 584 -45.60 35.75 -16.69
CA VAL A 584 -44.98 36.34 -15.49
C VAL A 584 -45.26 35.49 -14.24
N SER A 585 -44.31 35.46 -13.30
CA SER A 585 -44.41 34.67 -12.06
C SER A 585 -44.47 33.15 -12.27
N LEU A 586 -43.87 32.67 -13.37
CA LEU A 586 -43.77 31.25 -13.69
C LEU A 586 -45.12 30.54 -13.79
N LEU A 587 -46.21 31.24 -14.14
CA LEU A 587 -47.53 30.62 -14.16
C LEU A 587 -47.70 29.63 -15.31
N THR A 588 -48.55 28.61 -15.12
CA THR A 588 -48.93 27.64 -16.16
C THR A 588 -49.93 28.26 -17.14
N ASP A 589 -50.85 29.11 -16.67
CA ASP A 589 -51.80 29.91 -17.46
C ASP A 589 -51.88 31.38 -17.00
N SER A 590 -52.49 32.22 -17.83
CA SER A 590 -52.73 33.63 -17.56
C SER A 590 -53.85 33.83 -16.53
N ILE A 591 -53.83 34.98 -15.85
CA ILE A 591 -54.87 35.35 -14.89
C ILE A 591 -55.91 36.21 -15.64
N PRO A 592 -57.22 35.95 -15.51
CA PRO A 592 -57.86 35.11 -14.49
C PRO A 592 -58.04 33.62 -14.82
N GLN A 593 -57.70 33.16 -16.03
CA GLN A 593 -57.99 31.80 -16.47
C GLN A 593 -57.44 30.72 -15.52
N GLN A 594 -56.22 30.89 -15.02
CA GLN A 594 -55.62 30.01 -14.01
C GLN A 594 -56.49 29.82 -12.75
N CYS A 595 -57.22 30.84 -12.31
CA CYS A 595 -58.09 30.75 -11.14
C CYS A 595 -59.43 30.10 -11.50
N LEU A 596 -59.94 30.41 -12.69
CA LEU A 596 -61.23 29.92 -13.18
C LEU A 596 -61.22 28.44 -13.56
N THR A 597 -60.05 27.79 -13.61
CA THR A 597 -59.97 26.33 -13.75
C THR A 597 -60.56 25.59 -12.55
N CYS A 598 -60.60 26.24 -11.37
CA CYS A 598 -61.05 25.63 -10.11
C CYS A 598 -62.15 26.43 -9.41
N HIS A 599 -62.31 27.71 -9.72
CA HIS A 599 -63.34 28.58 -9.14
C HIS A 599 -64.41 28.94 -10.17
N ASP A 600 -65.68 28.78 -9.81
CA ASP A 600 -66.79 29.31 -10.60
C ASP A 600 -66.89 30.84 -10.40
N GLY A 601 -66.48 31.59 -11.41
CA GLY A 601 -66.52 33.05 -11.41
C GLY A 601 -67.82 33.64 -11.95
N ASP A 602 -68.81 32.81 -12.31
CA ASP A 602 -70.04 33.26 -12.94
C ASP A 602 -71.31 32.98 -12.13
N ASP A 603 -71.19 32.27 -11.01
CA ASP A 603 -72.30 32.07 -10.09
C ASP A 603 -72.76 33.39 -9.42
N GLN A 604 -74.02 33.42 -8.97
CA GLN A 604 -74.61 34.63 -8.39
C GLN A 604 -73.98 35.00 -7.03
N ALA A 605 -73.59 34.01 -6.23
CA ALA A 605 -72.97 34.26 -4.93
C ALA A 605 -71.57 34.89 -5.06
N PHE A 606 -70.84 34.55 -6.12
CA PHE A 606 -69.60 35.19 -6.53
C PHE A 606 -69.87 36.63 -6.94
N LYS A 607 -70.81 36.85 -7.87
CA LYS A 607 -71.17 38.18 -8.39
C LYS A 607 -71.62 39.13 -7.29
N ASP A 608 -72.39 38.66 -6.31
CA ASP A 608 -72.85 39.46 -5.18
C ASP A 608 -71.70 39.99 -4.31
N LYS A 609 -70.60 39.25 -4.21
CA LYS A 609 -69.39 39.64 -3.48
C LYS A 609 -68.39 40.45 -4.32
N HIS A 610 -68.58 40.52 -5.63
CA HIS A 610 -67.63 41.11 -6.58
C HIS A 610 -68.29 42.13 -7.52
N LEU A 611 -69.19 42.97 -6.98
CA LEU A 611 -69.82 44.10 -7.70
C LEU A 611 -70.56 43.68 -8.98
N GLN A 612 -71.16 42.50 -8.98
CA GLN A 612 -71.86 41.90 -10.11
C GLN A 612 -70.97 41.63 -11.35
N LEU A 613 -69.64 41.64 -11.17
CA LEU A 613 -68.69 41.31 -12.23
C LEU A 613 -68.43 39.80 -12.30
N SER A 614 -68.25 39.30 -13.52
CA SER A 614 -67.77 37.93 -13.75
C SER A 614 -66.28 37.83 -13.40
N GLY A 615 -65.85 36.69 -12.86
CA GLY A 615 -64.44 36.41 -12.57
C GLY A 615 -63.53 36.51 -13.80
N SER A 616 -64.08 36.36 -15.02
CA SER A 616 -63.35 36.59 -16.28
C SER A 616 -62.91 38.05 -16.50
N GLN A 617 -63.52 38.99 -15.78
CA GLN A 617 -63.30 40.43 -15.91
C GLN A 617 -62.38 41.00 -14.81
N ILE A 618 -61.95 40.18 -13.85
CA ILE A 618 -61.25 40.61 -12.63
C ILE A 618 -59.87 39.96 -12.57
N ASP A 619 -58.82 40.73 -12.27
CA ASP A 619 -57.54 40.15 -11.83
C ASP A 619 -57.62 39.87 -10.32
N CYS A 620 -57.99 38.64 -9.97
CA CYS A 620 -58.22 38.21 -8.59
C CYS A 620 -57.01 38.49 -7.68
N ARG A 621 -55.78 38.47 -8.22
CA ARG A 621 -54.55 38.70 -7.46
C ARG A 621 -54.36 40.15 -7.03
N LYS A 622 -55.15 41.09 -7.54
CA LYS A 622 -55.10 42.47 -7.07
C LYS A 622 -55.60 42.58 -5.63
N CYS A 623 -56.63 41.80 -5.29
CA CYS A 623 -57.26 41.82 -3.96
C CYS A 623 -56.92 40.58 -3.12
N HIS A 624 -56.75 39.41 -3.75
CA HIS A 624 -56.45 38.16 -3.07
C HIS A 624 -54.96 37.80 -3.13
N ASN A 625 -54.50 37.12 -2.08
CA ASN A 625 -53.25 36.39 -2.06
C ASN A 625 -53.55 34.91 -2.40
N PRO A 626 -53.12 34.40 -3.56
CA PRO A 626 -53.47 33.05 -4.01
C PRO A 626 -52.78 31.93 -3.25
N HIS A 627 -51.94 32.23 -2.24
CA HIS A 627 -51.22 31.23 -1.47
C HIS A 627 -51.68 31.15 -0.02
N VAL A 628 -51.58 32.27 0.71
CA VAL A 628 -51.84 32.32 2.14
C VAL A 628 -52.16 33.75 2.58
N SER A 629 -53.12 33.89 3.49
CA SER A 629 -53.39 35.17 4.17
C SER A 629 -53.86 34.98 5.61
N VAL A 630 -53.61 35.99 6.44
CA VAL A 630 -54.18 36.09 7.78
C VAL A 630 -55.62 36.63 7.78
N VAL A 631 -56.09 37.15 6.65
CA VAL A 631 -57.46 37.64 6.45
C VAL A 631 -58.31 36.55 5.79
N ALA A 632 -59.56 36.40 6.25
CA ALA A 632 -60.50 35.44 5.70
C ALA A 632 -60.74 35.65 4.20
N GLY A 633 -61.00 34.57 3.46
CA GLY A 633 -61.18 34.65 2.00
C GLY A 633 -59.90 34.95 1.22
N LEU A 634 -58.72 34.73 1.84
CA LEU A 634 -57.41 34.95 1.23
C LEU A 634 -57.19 36.39 0.74
N ILE A 635 -57.84 37.38 1.35
CA ILE A 635 -57.64 38.80 1.00
C ILE A 635 -56.25 39.23 1.44
N LYS A 636 -55.57 40.11 0.70
CA LYS A 636 -54.26 40.63 1.10
C LYS A 636 -54.31 41.30 2.48
N SER A 637 -53.25 41.13 3.27
CA SER A 637 -53.18 41.63 4.65
C SER A 637 -53.11 43.15 4.79
N GLN A 638 -52.83 43.88 3.71
CA GLN A 638 -52.86 45.34 3.69
C GLN A 638 -54.12 45.79 2.95
N GLU A 639 -55.14 46.15 3.74
CA GLU A 639 -56.42 46.68 3.29
C GLU A 639 -56.51 48.17 3.64
N HIS A 640 -57.24 48.95 2.84
CA HIS A 640 -57.63 50.31 3.21
C HIS A 640 -59.05 50.31 3.80
N GLU A 641 -59.35 51.24 4.71
CA GLU A 641 -60.57 51.19 5.53
C GLU A 641 -61.87 51.04 4.71
N PRO A 642 -62.12 51.81 3.62
CA PRO A 642 -63.33 51.62 2.81
C PRO A 642 -63.55 50.21 2.27
N PHE A 643 -62.46 49.50 1.92
CA PHE A 643 -62.55 48.12 1.42
C PHE A 643 -62.85 47.14 2.55
N LYS A 644 -62.20 47.33 3.70
CA LYS A 644 -62.40 46.51 4.92
C LYS A 644 -63.82 46.65 5.48
N GLU A 645 -64.42 47.84 5.34
CA GLU A 645 -65.81 48.12 5.75
C GLU A 645 -66.86 47.73 4.70
N GLY A 646 -66.45 47.23 3.52
CA GLY A 646 -67.36 46.84 2.44
C GLY A 646 -68.04 48.02 1.72
N MET A 647 -67.50 49.24 1.88
CA MET A 647 -68.03 50.47 1.27
C MET A 647 -67.54 50.61 -0.18
N CYS A 648 -67.94 49.68 -1.03
CA CYS A 648 -67.48 49.66 -2.43
C CYS A 648 -68.01 50.85 -3.25
N ASP A 649 -69.17 51.39 -2.87
CA ASP A 649 -69.80 52.58 -3.44
C ASP A 649 -69.02 53.88 -3.20
N ALA A 650 -68.10 53.88 -2.23
CA ALA A 650 -67.20 55.01 -1.99
C ALA A 650 -66.23 55.28 -3.16
N CYS A 651 -65.95 54.26 -3.99
CA CYS A 651 -65.00 54.34 -5.11
C CYS A 651 -65.53 53.76 -6.43
N HIS A 652 -66.59 52.94 -6.42
CA HIS A 652 -67.16 52.30 -7.61
C HIS A 652 -68.59 52.80 -7.90
N GLU A 653 -68.81 53.30 -9.12
CA GLU A 653 -70.15 53.65 -9.58
C GLU A 653 -71.00 52.38 -9.78
N THR A 654 -72.13 52.27 -9.10
CA THR A 654 -73.10 51.19 -9.30
C THR A 654 -73.72 51.29 -10.71
N PRO A 655 -73.79 50.19 -11.49
CA PRO A 655 -74.46 50.22 -12.78
C PRO A 655 -75.95 50.51 -12.59
N ALA A 656 -76.47 51.55 -13.27
CA ALA A 656 -77.88 51.92 -13.20
C ALA A 656 -78.80 50.75 -13.64
N PRO A 657 -79.93 50.51 -12.95
CA PRO A 657 -80.89 49.51 -13.41
C PRO A 657 -81.42 49.91 -14.79
N LYS A 658 -81.41 48.99 -15.77
CA LYS A 658 -82.11 49.19 -17.03
C LYS A 658 -83.60 49.34 -16.75
N GLU A 659 -84.12 50.56 -16.86
CA GLU A 659 -85.56 50.83 -16.83
C GLU A 659 -86.27 50.04 -17.94
N SER A 660 -87.18 49.14 -17.54
CA SER A 660 -88.18 48.59 -18.44
C SER A 660 -89.14 49.70 -18.84
N LYS A 661 -89.10 50.12 -20.12
CA LYS A 661 -90.14 50.99 -20.67
C LYS A 661 -91.48 50.22 -20.78
N PRO A 662 -92.62 50.90 -20.52
CA PRO A 662 -93.95 50.29 -20.49
C PRO A 662 -94.44 49.78 -21.85
#